data_AF-A0A8C6NJJ4-F1
#
_entry.id   AF-A0A8C6NJJ4-F1
#
_cell.length_a   1.000
_cell.length_b   1.000
_cell.length_c   1.000
_cell.angle_alpha   90.00
_cell.angle_beta   90.00
_cell.angle_gamma   90.00
#
_symmetry.space_group_name_H-M   'P 1'
#
loop_
_entity.id
_entity.type
_entity.pdbx_description
1 polymer ?
#
loop_
_entity_poly.entity_id
_entity_poly.type
_entity_poly.pdbx_seq_one_letter_code
_entity_poly.pdbx_strand_id
1 'polypeptide(L)'
;MNELKTRSEEELLRLVGLVLIHYSCSCLAPSHFIPTQREEVHQPISSELGSDPGRNSDMPTEDRKNGQPKTYDANFKGPIQNRSCTDVICCVLFVLAILAYVAVGILAWSQGDPRKAIYPTDSRGQFCGQAGTPLENKGLLFYFNIMKCASPMVLLEFQCPTTQLCVEKCPETAMTLLKAYSNPKDFAYYKNFCKEELSSSMPVQEILKLGLCPAVLLPSKAITRRCFPALGLKGGVVTVGNQTTFDDGRGNSLNANDLVNGVKNATVVMEARQVVMKVFEDFTQSWYWILIGLVIAMAVSLLFIFLMRFLAGIMVWIIIALVLLVIGYGIFHCYMEYASLKGQPGANVTIQELGLQTDPTIYLQIRQTWLAFMIILAIVEGVIILMLIFLRKRILIAIALIRESSKAIGHMMSSLFYPLFTFLLLVIVVAYWAVTAVFLSTSNQAIYKVFNESECTYSRNNCDPANYSTSLMKQQCRDSECLFAFYGGETVYHKYLIALQFYNVFLFFWCANFVTALGQMTLAGAFASYYWASDKTKDVPKLPVFSSMGRALRYHTGSLAFGSLILSIVQIIRVLLEYLDHKLKGAQNKCTKFLLCCLKCCFWCLEKFVKFLNRNAYIMVAIHGRNFCASARDAFMLLMRNIIRVAVVDKVTDFLLFLGKLLVVGLVGVFAFFFFSGRVKAFENTAPHLHYYWVPILTAVIGSYLIAHGFFSVYAMCVDTLFLCFLEDLERNDGSPERPYLMPESLRKILKKKNKTDPAQ
;
A
#
# COMPACT_ATOMS: atom_id res chain seq x y z
N MET A 1 -30.43 -5.88 -9.81
CA MET A 1 -29.05 -6.03 -9.27
C MET A 1 -28.23 -4.74 -9.36
N ASN A 2 -28.35 -3.95 -10.44
CA ASN A 2 -27.73 -2.61 -10.52
C ASN A 2 -28.37 -1.58 -9.56
N GLU A 3 -29.69 -1.62 -9.33
CA GLU A 3 -30.37 -0.66 -8.43
C GLU A 3 -30.10 -0.87 -6.93
N LEU A 4 -29.90 -2.11 -6.48
CA LEU A 4 -29.52 -2.39 -5.08
C LEU A 4 -28.08 -1.97 -4.79
N LYS A 5 -27.21 -1.94 -5.81
CA LYS A 5 -25.82 -1.53 -5.69
C LYS A 5 -25.68 -0.01 -5.55
N THR A 6 -26.42 0.75 -6.36
CA THR A 6 -26.46 2.22 -6.25
C THR A 6 -27.11 2.69 -4.95
N ARG A 7 -28.18 2.04 -4.47
CA ARG A 7 -28.86 2.44 -3.22
C ARG A 7 -28.00 2.22 -1.96
N SER A 8 -27.21 1.14 -1.95
CA SER A 8 -26.21 0.86 -0.92
C SER A 8 -25.07 1.88 -0.91
N GLU A 9 -24.61 2.31 -2.09
CA GLU A 9 -23.55 3.32 -2.22
C GLU A 9 -24.04 4.72 -1.78
N GLU A 10 -25.30 5.05 -2.05
CA GLU A 10 -25.92 6.32 -1.67
C GLU A 10 -26.19 6.43 -0.16
N GLU A 11 -26.65 5.35 0.49
CA GLU A 11 -26.80 5.32 1.95
C GLU A 11 -25.46 5.37 2.68
N LEU A 12 -24.42 4.70 2.14
CA LEU A 12 -23.07 4.77 2.70
C LEU A 12 -22.49 6.19 2.59
N LEU A 13 -22.70 6.87 1.45
CA LEU A 13 -22.30 8.27 1.26
C LEU A 13 -23.04 9.24 2.19
N ARG A 14 -24.35 9.01 2.45
CA ARG A 14 -25.12 9.78 3.44
C ARG A 14 -24.64 9.54 4.86
N LEU A 15 -24.37 8.29 5.24
CA LEU A 15 -23.83 7.94 6.56
C LEU A 15 -22.44 8.58 6.78
N VAL A 16 -21.59 8.56 5.75
CA VAL A 16 -20.26 9.18 5.76
C VAL A 16 -20.34 10.71 5.83
N GLY A 17 -21.27 11.33 5.10
CA GLY A 17 -21.54 12.77 5.20
C GLY A 17 -22.01 13.17 6.60
N LEU A 18 -22.90 12.37 7.20
CA LEU A 18 -23.33 12.54 8.58
C LEU A 18 -22.17 12.39 9.56
N VAL A 19 -21.31 11.38 9.42
CA VAL A 19 -20.14 11.18 10.29
C VAL A 19 -19.12 12.32 10.16
N LEU A 20 -18.88 12.87 8.97
CA LEU A 20 -17.95 13.98 8.73
C LEU A 20 -18.48 15.33 9.26
N ILE A 21 -19.79 15.59 9.10
CA ILE A 21 -20.46 16.76 9.66
C ILE A 21 -20.50 16.64 11.18
N HIS A 22 -20.83 15.46 11.72
CA HIS A 22 -20.80 15.23 13.16
C HIS A 22 -19.37 15.33 13.71
N TYR A 23 -18.33 14.87 13.00
CA TYR A 23 -16.94 14.99 13.42
C TYR A 23 -16.44 16.44 13.48
N SER A 24 -16.69 17.22 12.42
CA SER A 24 -16.34 18.64 12.37
C SER A 24 -17.16 19.46 13.39
N CYS A 25 -18.42 19.13 13.60
CA CYS A 25 -19.25 19.77 14.63
C CYS A 25 -18.98 19.26 16.05
N SER A 26 -18.48 18.04 16.27
CA SER A 26 -18.34 17.48 17.64
C SER A 26 -16.97 17.73 18.25
N CYS A 27 -15.87 17.66 17.48
CA CYS A 27 -14.55 17.94 18.05
C CYS A 27 -14.12 19.42 17.91
N LEU A 28 -14.66 20.20 16.94
CA LEU A 28 -14.20 21.57 16.63
C LEU A 28 -15.23 22.68 16.89
N ALA A 29 -16.50 22.38 17.19
CA ALA A 29 -17.45 23.42 17.57
C ALA A 29 -17.23 23.90 19.02
N PRO A 30 -17.41 25.20 19.30
CA PRO A 30 -17.46 25.69 20.67
C PRO A 30 -18.79 25.30 21.30
N SER A 31 -18.88 24.10 21.88
CA SER A 31 -20.07 23.72 22.64
C SER A 31 -20.02 24.32 24.04
N HIS A 32 -20.97 25.23 24.32
CA HIS A 32 -21.48 25.48 25.66
C HIS A 32 -22.03 24.14 26.20
N PHE A 33 -21.23 23.44 27.02
CA PHE A 33 -21.72 22.32 27.81
C PHE A 33 -21.48 22.67 29.28
N ILE A 34 -22.59 22.94 29.97
CA ILE A 34 -22.65 23.14 31.41
C ILE A 34 -22.18 21.81 32.05
N PRO A 35 -21.12 21.79 32.87
CA PRO A 35 -20.78 20.58 33.61
C PRO A 35 -21.72 20.48 34.81
N THR A 36 -22.59 19.47 34.82
CA THR A 36 -23.17 18.96 36.06
C THR A 36 -22.04 18.31 36.86
N GLN A 37 -21.40 19.10 37.72
CA GLN A 37 -20.59 18.58 38.82
C GLN A 37 -21.51 17.87 39.81
N ARG A 38 -21.24 16.59 40.06
CA ARG A 38 -21.65 15.93 41.31
C ARG A 38 -20.43 15.94 42.22
N GLU A 39 -20.58 16.67 43.32
CA GLU A 39 -19.64 16.78 44.44
C GLU A 39 -19.31 15.40 45.05
N GLU A 40 -18.06 15.22 45.45
CA GLU A 40 -17.65 14.94 46.84
C GLU A 40 -16.14 14.58 46.85
N VAL A 41 -15.32 15.42 47.49
CA VAL A 41 -14.54 15.10 48.71
C VAL A 41 -13.86 16.39 49.16
N HIS A 42 -14.27 16.86 50.33
CA HIS A 42 -13.71 17.97 51.11
C HIS A 42 -12.29 17.70 51.59
N GLN A 43 -11.47 18.76 51.68
CA GLN A 43 -10.70 19.14 52.88
C GLN A 43 -10.25 20.63 52.77
N PRO A 44 -9.96 21.32 53.90
CA PRO A 44 -10.48 22.65 54.15
C PRO A 44 -9.50 23.77 53.77
N ILE A 45 -10.08 24.87 53.30
CA ILE A 45 -9.40 26.15 53.10
C ILE A 45 -9.31 26.84 54.46
N SER A 46 -8.11 26.97 55.01
CA SER A 46 -7.77 28.02 55.96
C SER A 46 -7.51 29.30 55.17
N SER A 47 -8.37 30.29 55.43
CA SER A 47 -8.29 31.66 54.96
C SER A 47 -7.00 32.35 55.39
N GLU A 48 -6.24 32.91 54.46
CA GLU A 48 -5.47 34.12 54.72
C GLU A 48 -5.46 35.02 53.47
N LEU A 49 -5.68 36.30 53.75
CA LEU A 49 -5.98 37.40 52.85
C LEU A 49 -4.66 37.91 52.23
N GLY A 50 -4.59 38.01 50.90
CA GLY A 50 -3.45 38.58 50.21
C GLY A 50 -3.84 39.01 48.80
N SER A 51 -4.21 40.28 48.67
CA SER A 51 -4.52 41.01 47.45
C SER A 51 -3.38 40.97 46.42
N ASP A 52 -3.69 40.64 45.16
CA ASP A 52 -2.80 40.92 44.02
C ASP A 52 -3.58 41.58 42.86
N PRO A 53 -3.28 42.84 42.49
CA PRO A 53 -3.97 43.58 41.45
C PRO A 53 -3.25 43.44 40.10
N GLY A 54 -3.88 42.82 39.10
CA GLY A 54 -3.25 42.74 37.77
C GLY A 54 -3.95 41.88 36.73
N ARG A 55 -5.28 41.96 36.61
CA ARG A 55 -5.98 41.31 35.49
C ARG A 55 -5.90 42.23 34.26
N ASN A 56 -4.88 42.04 33.42
CA ASN A 56 -4.79 42.68 32.12
C ASN A 56 -6.04 42.35 31.28
N SER A 57 -6.81 43.39 30.96
CA SER A 57 -7.96 43.38 30.06
C SER A 57 -7.58 43.35 28.57
N ASP A 58 -6.29 43.27 28.24
CA ASP A 58 -5.77 43.34 26.87
C ASP A 58 -5.40 41.96 26.31
N MET A 59 -6.39 41.09 26.10
CA MET A 59 -6.18 39.84 25.36
C MET A 59 -6.56 40.05 23.88
N PRO A 60 -5.65 39.82 22.91
CA PRO A 60 -5.93 40.02 21.49
C PRO A 60 -7.14 39.19 21.02
N THR A 61 -7.90 39.73 20.08
CA THR A 61 -9.12 39.09 19.53
C THR A 61 -8.87 37.75 18.83
N GLU A 62 -7.65 37.47 18.37
CA GLU A 62 -7.26 36.16 17.82
C GLU A 62 -7.19 35.05 18.88
N ASP A 63 -6.74 35.35 20.10
CA ASP A 63 -6.64 34.37 21.19
C ASP A 63 -8.03 33.90 21.66
N ARG A 64 -9.05 34.78 21.55
CA ARG A 64 -10.45 34.37 21.84
C ARG A 64 -11.00 33.34 20.85
N LYS A 65 -10.60 33.37 19.57
CA LYS A 65 -11.04 32.40 18.55
C LYS A 65 -10.31 31.06 18.67
N ASN A 66 -9.07 31.06 19.14
CA ASN A 66 -8.23 29.87 19.25
C ASN A 66 -8.20 29.28 20.68
N GLY A 67 -9.12 29.65 21.57
CA GLY A 67 -9.18 29.20 22.96
C GLY A 67 -8.16 29.88 23.88
N GLN A 68 -8.30 29.74 25.20
CA GLN A 68 -7.41 30.37 26.18
C GLN A 68 -6.06 29.62 26.36
N PRO A 69 -4.94 30.33 26.61
CA PRO A 69 -3.65 29.73 26.96
C PRO A 69 -3.75 28.93 28.25
N LYS A 70 -2.98 27.84 28.36
CA LYS A 70 -2.98 26.99 29.56
C LYS A 70 -2.36 27.73 30.74
N THR A 71 -3.05 27.72 31.88
CA THR A 71 -2.54 28.29 33.14
C THR A 71 -1.48 27.39 33.77
N TYR A 72 -0.60 28.00 34.57
CA TYR A 72 0.40 27.29 35.37
C TYR A 72 -0.27 26.31 36.35
N ASP A 73 0.33 25.13 36.51
CA ASP A 73 -0.08 24.10 37.47
C ASP A 73 1.18 23.51 38.11
N ALA A 74 1.37 23.77 39.41
CA ALA A 74 2.54 23.34 40.17
C ALA A 74 2.67 21.80 40.30
N ASN A 75 1.56 21.07 40.14
CA ASN A 75 1.55 19.60 40.25
C ASN A 75 1.78 18.90 38.91
N PHE A 76 1.82 19.64 37.80
CA PHE A 76 1.99 19.07 36.47
C PHE A 76 3.46 18.72 36.19
N LYS A 77 3.79 17.44 36.37
CA LYS A 77 5.13 16.87 36.10
C LYS A 77 5.20 16.05 34.81
N GLY A 78 4.33 16.36 33.84
CA GLY A 78 4.25 15.67 32.55
C GLY A 78 3.13 14.63 32.46
N PRO A 79 3.36 13.46 31.82
CA PRO A 79 2.32 12.46 31.63
C PRO A 79 1.63 12.05 32.93
N ILE A 80 0.34 12.36 33.05
CA ILE A 80 -0.44 12.13 34.28
C ILE A 80 -0.45 10.62 34.60
N GLN A 81 -0.14 10.23 35.84
CA GLN A 81 -0.08 8.81 36.22
C GLN A 81 -1.46 8.21 36.52
N ASN A 82 -2.33 8.94 37.23
CA ASN A 82 -3.69 8.51 37.52
C ASN A 82 -4.60 8.79 36.31
N ARG A 83 -5.07 7.72 35.65
CA ARG A 83 -5.87 7.82 34.43
C ARG A 83 -7.13 6.96 34.50
N SER A 84 -8.15 7.40 33.79
CA SER A 84 -9.35 6.62 33.48
C SER A 84 -9.33 6.17 32.02
N CYS A 85 -10.12 5.14 31.70
CA CYS A 85 -10.26 4.67 30.33
C CYS A 85 -10.93 5.74 29.45
N THR A 86 -10.37 6.00 28.28
CA THR A 86 -10.89 7.00 27.33
C THR A 86 -11.61 6.33 26.16
N ASP A 87 -12.67 6.98 25.67
CA ASP A 87 -13.45 6.56 24.50
C ASP A 87 -13.89 5.08 24.54
N VAL A 88 -14.42 4.65 25.69
CA VAL A 88 -14.75 3.25 25.99
C VAL A 88 -15.68 2.61 24.95
N ILE A 89 -16.64 3.36 24.42
CA ILE A 89 -17.55 2.87 23.36
C ILE A 89 -16.76 2.47 22.12
N CYS A 90 -15.80 3.28 21.68
CA CYS A 90 -14.95 2.97 20.53
C CYS A 90 -14.03 1.79 20.80
N CYS A 91 -13.59 1.60 22.05
CA CYS A 91 -12.85 0.41 22.47
C CYS A 91 -13.69 -0.85 22.31
N VAL A 92 -14.92 -0.86 22.83
CA VAL A 92 -15.85 -2.01 22.72
C VAL A 92 -16.16 -2.31 21.25
N LEU A 93 -16.48 -1.28 20.45
CA LEU A 93 -16.74 -1.44 19.01
C LEU A 93 -15.55 -2.06 18.27
N PHE A 94 -14.33 -1.62 18.59
CA PHE A 94 -13.13 -2.15 17.96
C PHE A 94 -12.90 -3.62 18.34
N VAL A 95 -13.04 -3.98 19.61
CA VAL A 95 -12.90 -5.38 20.06
C VAL A 95 -13.94 -6.27 19.38
N LEU A 96 -15.20 -5.85 19.32
CA LEU A 96 -16.26 -6.58 18.62
C LEU A 96 -15.95 -6.72 17.12
N ALA A 97 -15.44 -5.66 16.48
CA ALA A 97 -15.05 -5.70 15.08
C ALA A 97 -13.89 -6.69 14.84
N ILE A 98 -12.90 -6.77 15.74
CA ILE A 98 -11.82 -7.74 15.66
C ILE A 98 -12.35 -9.18 15.83
N LEU A 99 -13.23 -9.43 16.79
CA LEU A 99 -13.84 -10.75 16.98
C LEU A 99 -14.64 -11.20 15.75
N ALA A 100 -15.44 -10.30 15.18
CA ALA A 100 -16.15 -10.56 13.93
C ALA A 100 -15.17 -10.79 12.76
N TYR A 101 -14.05 -10.06 12.71
CA TYR A 101 -13.03 -10.24 11.68
C TYR A 101 -12.33 -11.60 11.77
N VAL A 102 -12.07 -12.09 12.99
CA VAL A 102 -11.58 -13.45 13.25
C VAL A 102 -12.60 -14.49 12.78
N ALA A 103 -13.89 -14.31 13.10
CA ALA A 103 -14.94 -15.21 12.65
C ALA A 103 -15.05 -15.27 11.11
N VAL A 104 -14.95 -14.13 10.42
CA VAL A 104 -14.94 -14.08 8.95
C VAL A 104 -13.73 -14.82 8.37
N GLY A 105 -12.56 -14.70 9.00
CA GLY A 105 -11.37 -15.46 8.62
C GLY A 105 -11.58 -16.97 8.72
N ILE A 106 -12.09 -17.44 9.87
CA ILE A 106 -12.40 -18.86 10.09
C ILE A 106 -13.40 -19.38 9.05
N LEU A 107 -14.48 -18.63 8.79
CA LEU A 107 -15.46 -18.98 7.77
C LEU A 107 -14.84 -19.04 6.37
N ALA A 108 -14.03 -18.04 5.99
CA ALA A 108 -13.33 -18.02 4.72
C ALA A 108 -12.37 -19.21 4.57
N TRP A 109 -11.61 -19.56 5.61
CA TRP A 109 -10.67 -20.67 5.56
C TRP A 109 -11.34 -22.03 5.52
N SER A 110 -12.53 -22.16 6.14
CA SER A 110 -13.30 -23.40 6.12
C SER A 110 -13.98 -23.69 4.78
N GLN A 111 -14.39 -22.66 4.03
CA GLN A 111 -15.12 -22.81 2.76
C GLN A 111 -14.28 -22.50 1.51
N GLY A 112 -13.24 -21.69 1.66
CA GLY A 112 -12.34 -21.30 0.59
C GLY A 112 -11.42 -22.44 0.19
N ASP A 113 -11.21 -22.60 -1.11
CA ASP A 113 -10.23 -23.53 -1.64
C ASP A 113 -9.17 -22.76 -2.44
N PRO A 114 -7.97 -22.51 -1.86
CA PRO A 114 -6.93 -21.72 -2.51
C PRO A 114 -6.45 -22.37 -3.82
N ARG A 115 -6.69 -23.67 -4.03
CA ARG A 115 -6.34 -24.36 -5.28
C ARG A 115 -7.06 -23.75 -6.48
N LYS A 116 -8.29 -23.24 -6.31
CA LYS A 116 -9.05 -22.56 -7.39
C LYS A 116 -8.36 -21.30 -7.91
N ALA A 117 -7.51 -20.65 -7.11
CA ALA A 117 -6.72 -19.50 -7.54
C ALA A 117 -5.43 -19.89 -8.28
N ILE A 118 -4.93 -21.11 -8.07
CA ILE A 118 -3.64 -21.58 -8.58
C ILE A 118 -3.81 -22.44 -9.84
N TYR A 119 -4.78 -23.35 -9.83
CA TYR A 119 -4.98 -24.36 -10.86
C TYR A 119 -6.18 -23.99 -11.76
N PRO A 120 -6.02 -24.03 -13.09
CA PRO A 120 -7.16 -23.95 -13.99
C PRO A 120 -8.00 -25.24 -13.93
N THR A 121 -9.29 -25.11 -14.22
CA THR A 121 -10.23 -26.23 -14.29
C THR A 121 -10.71 -26.46 -15.71
N ASP A 122 -10.81 -27.74 -16.11
CA ASP A 122 -11.42 -28.13 -17.39
C ASP A 122 -12.95 -27.97 -17.38
N SER A 123 -13.61 -28.24 -18.51
CA SER A 123 -15.07 -28.16 -18.62
C SER A 123 -15.83 -29.19 -17.75
N ARG A 124 -15.13 -30.20 -17.22
CA ARG A 124 -15.66 -31.20 -16.26
C ARG A 124 -15.42 -30.79 -14.80
N GLY A 125 -14.78 -29.65 -14.54
CA GLY A 125 -14.48 -29.15 -13.20
C GLY A 125 -13.23 -29.77 -12.57
N GLN A 126 -12.40 -30.49 -13.32
CA GLN A 126 -11.19 -31.13 -12.84
C GLN A 126 -9.99 -30.18 -12.93
N PHE A 127 -9.12 -30.17 -11.91
CA PHE A 127 -7.92 -29.32 -11.88
C PHE A 127 -6.80 -29.86 -12.78
N CYS A 128 -6.25 -29.03 -13.66
CA CYS A 128 -5.12 -29.39 -14.52
C CYS A 128 -3.78 -29.35 -13.75
N GLY A 129 -3.05 -30.47 -13.73
CA GLY A 129 -1.69 -30.53 -13.17
C GLY A 129 -1.62 -30.49 -11.66
N GLN A 130 -2.66 -30.96 -10.97
CA GLN A 130 -2.66 -31.15 -9.53
C GLN A 130 -2.14 -32.54 -9.18
N ALA A 131 -1.20 -32.63 -8.24
CA ALA A 131 -0.68 -33.91 -7.77
C ALA A 131 -1.78 -34.78 -7.16
N GLY A 132 -1.83 -36.07 -7.53
CA GLY A 132 -2.81 -37.04 -7.03
C GLY A 132 -4.18 -37.00 -7.71
N THR A 133 -4.35 -36.26 -8.82
CA THR A 133 -5.56 -36.32 -9.67
C THR A 133 -5.27 -37.06 -10.99
N PRO A 134 -6.29 -37.56 -11.72
CA PRO A 134 -6.09 -38.20 -13.03
C PRO A 134 -5.40 -37.29 -14.07
N LEU A 135 -5.38 -35.98 -13.83
CA LEU A 135 -4.84 -34.95 -14.72
C LEU A 135 -3.51 -34.39 -14.21
N GLU A 136 -2.80 -35.08 -13.32
CA GLU A 136 -1.51 -34.67 -12.77
C GLU A 136 -0.48 -34.37 -13.86
N ASN A 137 -0.39 -35.22 -14.88
CA ASN A 137 0.53 -35.03 -16.01
C ASN A 137 0.01 -34.02 -17.06
N LYS A 138 -1.27 -33.61 -16.97
CA LYS A 138 -1.91 -32.69 -17.92
C LYS A 138 -2.06 -31.30 -17.28
N GLY A 139 -0.95 -30.57 -17.21
CA GLY A 139 -0.86 -29.30 -16.48
C GLY A 139 -1.39 -28.06 -17.18
N LEU A 140 -1.82 -28.13 -18.44
CA LEU A 140 -2.19 -26.96 -19.26
C LEU A 140 -3.66 -27.02 -19.68
N LEU A 141 -4.37 -25.90 -19.68
CA LEU A 141 -5.76 -25.80 -20.11
C LEU A 141 -5.84 -25.34 -21.58
N PHE A 142 -6.41 -26.16 -22.45
CA PHE A 142 -6.61 -25.89 -23.87
C PHE A 142 -8.09 -25.55 -24.17
N TYR A 143 -8.32 -24.61 -25.09
CA TYR A 143 -9.64 -24.18 -25.53
C TYR A 143 -9.93 -24.69 -26.93
N PHE A 144 -11.08 -25.34 -27.13
CA PHE A 144 -11.45 -25.87 -28.46
C PHE A 144 -11.64 -24.77 -29.51
N ASN A 145 -12.15 -23.60 -29.10
CA ASN A 145 -12.25 -22.44 -29.95
C ASN A 145 -12.06 -21.16 -29.11
N ILE A 146 -10.88 -20.56 -29.22
CA ILE A 146 -10.58 -19.34 -28.44
C ILE A 146 -11.33 -18.10 -28.97
N MET A 147 -11.85 -18.12 -30.20
CA MET A 147 -12.54 -16.97 -30.79
C MET A 147 -13.91 -16.71 -30.19
N LYS A 148 -14.61 -17.77 -29.77
CA LYS A 148 -15.88 -17.62 -29.03
C LYS A 148 -15.68 -16.94 -27.66
N CYS A 149 -14.45 -16.82 -27.17
CA CYS A 149 -14.11 -16.08 -25.96
C CYS A 149 -14.02 -14.55 -26.14
N ALA A 150 -14.01 -14.05 -27.39
CA ALA A 150 -13.67 -12.65 -27.67
C ALA A 150 -14.84 -11.64 -27.50
N SER A 151 -16.03 -12.09 -27.09
CA SER A 151 -17.19 -11.19 -26.96
C SER A 151 -17.16 -10.39 -25.64
N PRO A 152 -17.65 -9.13 -25.61
CA PRO A 152 -17.71 -8.32 -24.39
C PRO A 152 -18.51 -8.94 -23.24
N MET A 153 -19.44 -9.85 -23.56
CA MET A 153 -20.26 -10.58 -22.58
C MET A 153 -19.44 -11.63 -21.80
N VAL A 154 -18.43 -12.23 -22.44
CA VAL A 154 -17.52 -13.22 -21.83
C VAL A 154 -16.60 -12.58 -20.78
N LEU A 155 -16.25 -11.30 -20.95
CA LEU A 155 -15.50 -10.51 -19.96
C LEU A 155 -16.30 -10.21 -18.68
N LEU A 156 -17.63 -10.23 -18.75
CA LEU A 156 -18.51 -10.03 -17.59
C LEU A 156 -18.79 -11.33 -16.83
N GLU A 157 -18.77 -12.48 -17.51
CA GLU A 157 -19.05 -13.80 -16.93
C GLU A 157 -17.79 -14.61 -16.57
N PHE A 158 -16.59 -14.14 -16.96
CA PHE A 158 -15.30 -14.84 -16.75
C PHE A 158 -15.25 -16.27 -17.34
N GLN A 159 -16.12 -16.61 -18.28
CA GLN A 159 -16.21 -17.96 -18.85
C GLN A 159 -16.40 -17.92 -20.37
N CYS A 160 -15.57 -18.67 -21.09
CA CYS A 160 -15.73 -18.89 -22.52
C CYS A 160 -16.80 -19.95 -22.79
N PRO A 161 -17.72 -19.75 -23.76
CA PRO A 161 -18.71 -20.75 -24.17
C PRO A 161 -18.07 -21.81 -25.08
N THR A 162 -16.96 -22.41 -24.65
CA THR A 162 -16.23 -23.46 -25.38
C THR A 162 -15.70 -24.53 -24.45
N THR A 163 -15.55 -25.74 -24.99
CA THR A 163 -14.96 -26.87 -24.28
C THR A 163 -13.50 -26.56 -23.95
N GLN A 164 -13.16 -26.79 -22.68
CA GLN A 164 -11.85 -26.60 -22.09
C GLN A 164 -11.32 -27.96 -21.65
N LEU A 165 -10.09 -28.29 -22.02
CA LEU A 165 -9.49 -29.61 -21.81
C LEU A 165 -8.09 -29.46 -21.20
N CYS A 166 -7.77 -30.25 -20.17
CA CYS A 166 -6.41 -30.32 -19.67
C CYS A 166 -5.53 -31.14 -20.63
N VAL A 167 -4.37 -30.60 -21.02
CA VAL A 167 -3.38 -31.19 -21.93
C VAL A 167 -1.99 -31.10 -21.34
N GLU A 168 -1.08 -31.96 -21.78
CA GLU A 168 0.33 -31.97 -21.34
C GLU A 168 1.14 -30.88 -22.05
N LYS A 169 0.93 -30.73 -23.36
CA LYS A 169 1.58 -29.72 -24.20
C LYS A 169 0.55 -28.97 -25.04
N CYS A 170 0.81 -27.68 -25.29
CA CYS A 170 0.01 -26.90 -26.22
C CYS A 170 0.26 -27.36 -27.67
N PRO A 171 -0.72 -27.22 -28.57
CA PRO A 171 -0.55 -27.60 -29.97
C PRO A 171 0.52 -26.73 -30.65
N GLU A 172 1.46 -27.35 -31.34
CA GLU A 172 2.57 -26.67 -32.03
C GLU A 172 2.31 -26.45 -33.52
N THR A 173 1.37 -27.20 -34.10
CA THR A 173 1.09 -27.25 -35.53
C THR A 173 -0.35 -26.83 -35.83
N ALA A 174 -0.54 -26.11 -36.95
CA ALA A 174 -1.87 -25.78 -37.47
C ALA A 174 -2.43 -26.97 -38.25
N MET A 175 -3.60 -27.48 -37.85
CA MET A 175 -4.21 -28.65 -38.52
C MET A 175 -5.73 -28.69 -38.33
N THR A 176 -6.48 -29.03 -39.38
CA THR A 176 -7.92 -29.28 -39.31
C THR A 176 -8.20 -30.76 -39.02
N LEU A 177 -9.34 -31.04 -38.37
CA LEU A 177 -9.74 -32.42 -38.07
C LEU A 177 -9.88 -33.27 -39.34
N LEU A 178 -10.41 -32.71 -40.44
CA LEU A 178 -10.52 -33.42 -41.73
C LEU A 178 -9.15 -33.91 -42.23
N LYS A 179 -8.12 -33.05 -42.14
CA LYS A 179 -6.76 -33.39 -42.59
C LYS A 179 -6.11 -34.43 -41.68
N ALA A 180 -6.33 -34.31 -40.37
CA ALA A 180 -5.83 -35.25 -39.39
C ALA A 180 -6.45 -36.64 -39.56
N TYR A 181 -7.76 -36.73 -39.81
CA TYR A 181 -8.47 -38.00 -39.95
C TYR A 181 -8.00 -38.84 -41.15
N SER A 182 -7.52 -38.19 -42.20
CA SER A 182 -6.97 -38.85 -43.40
C SER A 182 -5.62 -39.53 -43.18
N ASN A 183 -4.87 -39.18 -42.12
CA ASN A 183 -3.54 -39.72 -41.84
C ASN A 183 -3.45 -40.28 -40.41
N PRO A 184 -3.21 -41.59 -40.21
CA PRO A 184 -3.19 -42.21 -38.88
C PRO A 184 -2.21 -41.56 -37.89
N LYS A 185 -1.06 -41.06 -38.36
CA LYS A 185 -0.05 -40.41 -37.50
C LYS A 185 -0.52 -39.04 -37.01
N ASP A 186 -1.14 -38.26 -37.92
CA ASP A 186 -1.67 -36.95 -37.60
C ASP A 186 -2.89 -37.06 -36.69
N PHE A 187 -3.75 -38.06 -36.91
CA PHE A 187 -4.87 -38.36 -36.02
C PHE A 187 -4.42 -38.78 -34.61
N ALA A 188 -3.34 -39.55 -34.48
CA ALA A 188 -2.78 -39.92 -33.19
C ALA A 188 -2.30 -38.69 -32.39
N TYR A 189 -1.68 -37.71 -33.05
CA TYR A 189 -1.34 -36.43 -32.43
C TYR A 189 -2.60 -35.61 -32.08
N TYR A 190 -3.57 -35.54 -33.00
CA TYR A 190 -4.82 -34.79 -32.81
C TYR A 190 -5.64 -35.31 -31.63
N LYS A 191 -5.64 -36.63 -31.41
CA LYS A 191 -6.38 -37.31 -30.33
C LYS A 191 -5.99 -36.80 -28.93
N ASN A 192 -4.76 -36.29 -28.75
CA ASN A 192 -4.31 -35.69 -27.49
C ASN A 192 -5.10 -34.42 -27.09
N PHE A 193 -5.80 -33.79 -28.04
CA PHE A 193 -6.62 -32.59 -27.84
C PHE A 193 -8.12 -32.88 -27.89
N CYS A 194 -8.51 -34.17 -27.90
CA CYS A 194 -9.90 -34.62 -27.89
C CYS A 194 -10.33 -35.16 -26.53
N LYS A 195 -11.64 -35.25 -26.29
CA LYS A 195 -12.23 -35.98 -25.16
C LYS A 195 -11.94 -37.49 -25.28
N GLU A 196 -11.92 -38.18 -24.14
CA GLU A 196 -11.52 -39.60 -24.05
C GLU A 196 -12.54 -40.58 -24.68
N GLU A 197 -13.78 -40.16 -24.92
CA GLU A 197 -14.91 -40.97 -25.46
C GLU A 197 -14.85 -41.22 -26.98
N LEU A 198 -13.67 -41.18 -27.59
CA LEU A 198 -13.50 -41.27 -29.03
C LEU A 198 -13.37 -42.73 -29.52
N SER A 199 -14.40 -43.24 -30.19
CA SER A 199 -14.33 -44.50 -30.95
C SER A 199 -13.69 -44.29 -32.33
N SER A 200 -12.79 -45.20 -32.74
CA SER A 200 -12.04 -45.10 -34.00
C SER A 200 -12.90 -45.27 -35.27
N SER A 201 -14.19 -45.62 -35.13
CA SER A 201 -15.12 -45.87 -36.24
C SER A 201 -16.14 -44.74 -36.48
N MET A 202 -16.11 -43.66 -35.69
CA MET A 202 -17.07 -42.55 -35.83
C MET A 202 -16.73 -41.63 -37.03
N PRO A 203 -17.73 -41.24 -37.85
CA PRO A 203 -17.51 -40.28 -38.93
C PRO A 203 -17.16 -38.88 -38.41
N VAL A 204 -16.33 -38.14 -39.16
CA VAL A 204 -15.81 -36.81 -38.78
C VAL A 204 -16.92 -35.80 -38.47
N GLN A 205 -18.04 -35.85 -39.22
CA GLN A 205 -19.19 -34.96 -38.98
C GLN A 205 -19.85 -35.21 -37.62
N GLU A 206 -19.90 -36.47 -37.16
CA GLU A 206 -20.46 -36.84 -35.87
C GLU A 206 -19.52 -36.43 -34.73
N ILE A 207 -18.19 -36.57 -34.92
CA ILE A 207 -17.17 -36.10 -33.97
C ILE A 207 -17.28 -34.58 -33.74
N LEU A 208 -17.48 -33.80 -34.81
CA LEU A 208 -17.65 -32.35 -34.74
C LEU A 208 -19.00 -31.97 -34.13
N LYS A 209 -20.08 -32.68 -34.47
CA LYS A 209 -21.42 -32.43 -33.93
C LYS A 209 -21.51 -32.73 -32.43
N LEU A 210 -20.84 -33.79 -31.98
CA LEU A 210 -20.75 -34.15 -30.56
C LEU A 210 -19.70 -33.33 -29.79
N GLY A 211 -18.94 -32.45 -30.46
CA GLY A 211 -17.92 -31.63 -29.80
C GLY A 211 -16.84 -32.44 -29.08
N LEU A 212 -16.50 -33.63 -29.59
CA LEU A 212 -15.50 -34.52 -28.99
C LEU A 212 -14.07 -34.03 -29.26
N CYS A 213 -13.86 -33.36 -30.39
CA CYS A 213 -12.58 -32.80 -30.81
C CYS A 213 -12.76 -31.34 -31.28
N PRO A 214 -11.71 -30.50 -31.19
CA PRO A 214 -11.71 -29.20 -31.85
C PRO A 214 -11.83 -29.37 -33.37
N ALA A 215 -12.34 -28.34 -34.07
CA ALA A 215 -12.40 -28.34 -35.54
C ALA A 215 -11.03 -28.04 -36.17
N VAL A 216 -10.27 -27.16 -35.51
CA VAL A 216 -8.93 -26.73 -35.92
C VAL A 216 -8.03 -26.61 -34.70
N LEU A 217 -6.79 -27.09 -34.84
CA LEU A 217 -5.70 -26.81 -33.91
C LEU A 217 -4.93 -25.60 -34.42
N LEU A 218 -4.68 -24.64 -33.53
CA LEU A 218 -3.88 -23.45 -33.81
C LEU A 218 -2.57 -23.54 -33.03
N PRO A 219 -1.42 -23.22 -33.63
CA PRO A 219 -0.14 -23.24 -32.94
C PRO A 219 -0.20 -22.27 -31.76
N SER A 220 0.09 -22.77 -30.57
CA SER A 220 -0.19 -22.12 -29.29
C SER A 220 0.98 -22.25 -28.34
N LYS A 221 1.14 -21.26 -27.45
CA LYS A 221 2.11 -21.28 -26.35
C LYS A 221 1.40 -21.44 -25.00
N ALA A 222 2.10 -22.06 -24.05
CA ALA A 222 1.62 -22.28 -22.68
C ALA A 222 1.83 -21.04 -21.79
N ILE A 223 0.78 -20.64 -21.06
CA ILE A 223 0.62 -19.33 -20.42
C ILE A 223 -0.25 -19.48 -19.18
N THR A 224 0.28 -19.28 -17.99
CA THR A 224 -0.52 -19.41 -16.74
C THR A 224 -1.23 -20.76 -16.63
N ARG A 225 -0.58 -21.82 -17.12
CA ARG A 225 -1.18 -23.15 -17.30
C ARG A 225 -2.38 -23.17 -18.27
N ARG A 226 -2.40 -22.31 -19.30
CA ARG A 226 -3.41 -22.25 -20.36
C ARG A 226 -2.76 -22.09 -21.74
N CYS A 227 -3.37 -22.58 -22.81
CA CYS A 227 -2.84 -22.46 -24.17
C CYS A 227 -3.48 -21.27 -24.90
N PHE A 228 -2.67 -20.33 -25.40
CA PHE A 228 -3.13 -19.28 -26.32
C PHE A 228 -2.36 -19.32 -27.65
N PRO A 229 -2.98 -18.87 -28.76
CA PRO A 229 -2.33 -18.79 -30.07
C PRO A 229 -0.99 -18.06 -30.03
N ALA A 230 0.01 -18.63 -30.71
CA ALA A 230 1.36 -18.09 -30.80
C ALA A 230 1.39 -16.92 -31.80
N LEU A 231 1.02 -15.72 -31.36
CA LEU A 231 1.04 -14.53 -32.21
C LEU A 231 2.47 -14.03 -32.46
N GLY A 232 2.74 -13.61 -33.70
CA GLY A 232 4.01 -13.00 -34.12
C GLY A 232 3.81 -11.92 -35.18
N LEU A 233 4.80 -11.03 -35.33
CA LEU A 233 4.82 -9.97 -36.34
C LEU A 233 5.95 -10.26 -37.34
N LYS A 234 5.63 -10.46 -38.61
CA LYS A 234 6.63 -10.69 -39.67
C LYS A 234 6.36 -9.70 -40.81
N GLY A 235 7.27 -8.74 -41.00
CA GLY A 235 7.14 -7.71 -42.04
C GLY A 235 5.93 -6.77 -41.86
N GLY A 236 5.47 -6.53 -40.63
CA GLY A 236 4.32 -5.65 -40.34
C GLY A 236 2.94 -6.31 -40.42
N VAL A 237 2.87 -7.60 -40.77
CA VAL A 237 1.62 -8.38 -40.81
C VAL A 237 1.57 -9.34 -39.62
N VAL A 238 0.40 -9.49 -39.00
CA VAL A 238 0.22 -10.38 -37.85
C VAL A 238 0.10 -11.83 -38.33
N THR A 239 0.78 -12.73 -37.63
CA THR A 239 0.89 -14.16 -37.94
C THR A 239 0.55 -14.98 -36.71
N VAL A 240 0.06 -16.21 -36.91
CA VAL A 240 -0.13 -17.21 -35.84
C VAL A 240 0.83 -18.36 -36.15
N GLY A 241 1.92 -18.48 -35.40
CA GLY A 241 3.08 -19.26 -35.84
C GLY A 241 3.74 -18.61 -37.06
N ASN A 242 3.69 -19.27 -38.23
CA ASN A 242 4.32 -18.80 -39.48
C ASN A 242 3.32 -18.44 -40.60
N GLN A 243 2.02 -18.52 -40.34
CA GLN A 243 0.97 -18.35 -41.34
C GLN A 243 0.07 -17.15 -41.02
N THR A 244 -0.50 -16.55 -42.06
CA THR A 244 -1.40 -15.38 -41.99
C THR A 244 -2.87 -15.75 -42.17
N THR A 245 -3.17 -16.87 -42.84
CA THR A 245 -4.52 -17.39 -43.08
C THR A 245 -4.62 -18.87 -42.73
N PHE A 246 -5.76 -19.26 -42.15
CA PHE A 246 -6.03 -20.61 -41.67
C PHE A 246 -7.46 -21.03 -42.02
N ASP A 247 -7.69 -22.32 -42.26
CA ASP A 247 -9.03 -22.88 -42.47
C ASP A 247 -9.76 -23.05 -41.13
N ASP A 248 -11.01 -22.61 -41.04
CA ASP A 248 -11.86 -22.74 -39.86
C ASP A 248 -12.38 -24.17 -39.61
N GLY A 249 -12.07 -25.11 -40.51
CA GLY A 249 -12.52 -26.49 -40.48
C GLY A 249 -13.95 -26.68 -41.02
N ARG A 250 -14.60 -25.61 -41.48
CA ARG A 250 -15.91 -25.58 -42.15
C ARG A 250 -15.80 -25.09 -43.60
N GLY A 251 -14.58 -24.86 -44.11
CA GLY A 251 -14.31 -24.45 -45.48
C GLY A 251 -14.12 -22.95 -45.68
N ASN A 252 -14.04 -22.13 -44.62
CA ASN A 252 -13.77 -20.70 -44.72
C ASN A 252 -12.35 -20.37 -44.24
N SER A 253 -11.71 -19.38 -44.86
CA SER A 253 -10.40 -18.90 -44.43
C SER A 253 -10.52 -17.77 -43.39
N LEU A 254 -9.96 -17.97 -42.19
CA LEU A 254 -9.80 -16.98 -41.14
C LEU A 254 -8.46 -16.26 -41.26
N ASN A 255 -8.44 -14.94 -41.04
CA ASN A 255 -7.23 -14.14 -41.05
C ASN A 255 -6.65 -14.03 -39.63
N ALA A 256 -5.32 -14.07 -39.50
CA ALA A 256 -4.63 -13.91 -38.23
C ALA A 256 -4.98 -12.58 -37.53
N ASN A 257 -5.30 -11.52 -38.29
CA ASN A 257 -5.72 -10.23 -37.75
C ASN A 257 -7.03 -10.30 -36.95
N ASP A 258 -7.95 -11.19 -37.29
CA ASP A 258 -9.21 -11.34 -36.56
C ASP A 258 -8.96 -11.96 -35.17
N LEU A 259 -7.94 -12.82 -35.07
CA LEU A 259 -7.48 -13.42 -33.81
C LEU A 259 -6.86 -12.37 -32.86
N VAL A 260 -6.26 -11.31 -33.41
CA VAL A 260 -5.57 -10.27 -32.62
C VAL A 260 -6.56 -9.54 -31.73
N ASN A 261 -7.75 -9.20 -32.22
CA ASN A 261 -8.73 -8.46 -31.43
C ASN A 261 -9.18 -9.23 -30.18
N GLY A 262 -9.20 -10.57 -30.22
CA GLY A 262 -9.51 -11.43 -29.08
C GLY A 262 -8.34 -11.70 -28.14
N VAL A 263 -7.09 -11.64 -28.62
CA VAL A 263 -5.90 -12.10 -27.88
C VAL A 263 -4.96 -10.94 -27.49
N LYS A 264 -5.08 -9.74 -28.07
CA LYS A 264 -4.20 -8.57 -27.82
C LYS A 264 -4.00 -8.26 -26.33
N ASN A 265 -5.07 -8.36 -25.53
CA ASN A 265 -4.98 -8.15 -24.08
C ASN A 265 -4.24 -9.30 -23.37
N ALA A 266 -4.35 -10.54 -23.85
CA ALA A 266 -3.63 -11.69 -23.32
C ALA A 266 -2.14 -11.67 -23.70
N THR A 267 -1.79 -11.19 -24.89
CA THR A 267 -0.38 -11.08 -25.34
C THR A 267 0.42 -10.02 -24.57
N VAL A 268 -0.23 -8.93 -24.12
CA VAL A 268 0.43 -7.96 -23.23
C VAL A 268 0.67 -8.56 -21.84
N VAL A 269 -0.30 -9.31 -21.31
CA VAL A 269 -0.16 -10.05 -20.04
C VAL A 269 0.95 -11.12 -20.15
N MET A 270 1.18 -11.64 -21.35
CA MET A 270 2.20 -12.65 -21.65
C MET A 270 3.63 -12.16 -21.49
N GLU A 271 3.97 -11.06 -22.16
CA GLU A 271 5.30 -10.47 -22.06
C GLU A 271 5.59 -10.02 -20.62
N ALA A 272 4.58 -9.42 -19.96
CA ALA A 272 4.69 -9.03 -18.56
C ALA A 272 4.97 -10.22 -17.63
N ARG A 273 4.32 -11.38 -17.83
CA ARG A 273 4.56 -12.57 -16.98
C ARG A 273 5.91 -13.24 -17.24
N GLN A 274 6.41 -13.24 -18.47
CA GLN A 274 7.76 -13.76 -18.76
C GLN A 274 8.83 -12.93 -18.06
N VAL A 275 8.68 -11.61 -18.02
CA VAL A 275 9.53 -10.72 -17.23
C VAL A 275 9.44 -11.07 -15.75
N VAL A 276 8.23 -11.29 -15.21
CA VAL A 276 8.04 -11.68 -13.79
C VAL A 276 8.72 -13.02 -13.45
N MET A 277 8.69 -14.01 -14.33
CA MET A 277 9.36 -15.31 -14.07
C MET A 277 10.88 -15.17 -14.04
N LYS A 278 11.46 -14.40 -14.98
CA LYS A 278 12.90 -14.09 -14.97
C LYS A 278 13.30 -13.29 -13.72
N VAL A 279 12.47 -12.33 -13.32
CA VAL A 279 12.61 -11.58 -12.06
C VAL A 279 12.59 -12.53 -10.84
N PHE A 280 11.69 -13.51 -10.82
CA PHE A 280 11.63 -14.48 -9.74
C PHE A 280 12.88 -15.36 -9.69
N GLU A 281 13.37 -15.82 -10.83
CA GLU A 281 14.65 -16.55 -10.92
C GLU A 281 15.81 -15.70 -10.40
N ASP A 282 15.92 -14.45 -10.84
CA ASP A 282 16.90 -13.47 -10.35
C ASP A 282 16.81 -13.30 -8.81
N PHE A 283 15.60 -13.25 -8.24
CA PHE A 283 15.40 -13.20 -6.78
C PHE A 283 15.85 -14.48 -6.08
N THR A 284 15.51 -15.66 -6.60
CA THR A 284 15.90 -16.93 -5.99
C THR A 284 17.42 -17.10 -5.93
N GLN A 285 18.16 -16.50 -6.87
CA GLN A 285 19.62 -16.51 -6.86
C GLN A 285 20.24 -15.40 -5.98
N SER A 286 19.57 -14.25 -5.83
CA SER A 286 20.15 -13.06 -5.17
C SER A 286 19.60 -12.73 -3.77
N TRP A 287 18.59 -13.44 -3.28
CA TRP A 287 17.87 -13.08 -2.04
C TRP A 287 18.76 -12.92 -0.80
N TYR A 288 19.79 -13.76 -0.65
CA TYR A 288 20.68 -13.69 0.52
C TYR A 288 21.59 -12.45 0.46
N TRP A 289 22.06 -12.05 -0.73
CA TRP A 289 22.80 -10.79 -0.92
C TRP A 289 21.91 -9.57 -0.65
N ILE A 290 20.65 -9.61 -1.11
CA ILE A 290 19.67 -8.56 -0.81
C ILE A 290 19.49 -8.45 0.72
N LEU A 291 19.33 -9.58 1.41
CA LEU A 291 19.18 -9.62 2.87
C LEU A 291 20.40 -9.02 3.58
N ILE A 292 21.61 -9.38 3.17
CA ILE A 292 22.85 -8.79 3.71
C ILE A 292 22.87 -7.28 3.49
N GLY A 293 22.50 -6.81 2.28
CA GLY A 293 22.38 -5.38 1.97
C GLY A 293 21.38 -4.65 2.86
N LEU A 294 20.25 -5.28 3.20
CA LEU A 294 19.26 -4.73 4.12
C LEU A 294 19.77 -4.67 5.57
N VAL A 295 20.53 -5.68 6.02
CA VAL A 295 21.19 -5.65 7.34
C VAL A 295 22.23 -4.54 7.41
N ILE A 296 23.02 -4.34 6.35
CA ILE A 296 23.95 -3.21 6.24
C ILE A 296 23.18 -1.88 6.30
N ALA A 297 22.07 -1.76 5.57
CA ALA A 297 21.23 -0.55 5.60
C ALA A 297 20.70 -0.25 7.02
N MET A 298 20.30 -1.30 7.77
CA MET A 298 19.91 -1.18 9.17
C MET A 298 21.08 -0.71 10.05
N ALA A 299 22.26 -1.31 9.90
CA ALA A 299 23.45 -0.92 10.66
C ALA A 299 23.88 0.52 10.35
N VAL A 300 23.86 0.94 9.08
CA VAL A 300 24.14 2.32 8.64
C VAL A 300 23.10 3.28 9.21
N SER A 301 21.82 2.91 9.23
CA SER A 301 20.75 3.73 9.83
C SER A 301 20.95 3.92 11.33
N LEU A 302 21.32 2.84 12.06
CA LEU A 302 21.63 2.90 13.49
C LEU A 302 22.89 3.71 13.77
N LEU A 303 23.95 3.52 12.98
CA LEU A 303 25.18 4.30 13.06
C LEU A 303 24.89 5.78 12.82
N PHE A 304 24.08 6.12 11.82
CA PHE A 304 23.66 7.49 11.54
C PHE A 304 22.95 8.11 12.75
N ILE A 305 22.01 7.39 13.37
CA ILE A 305 21.31 7.85 14.58
C ILE A 305 22.28 8.01 15.76
N PHE A 306 23.23 7.08 15.91
CA PHE A 306 24.25 7.18 16.93
C PHE A 306 25.16 8.39 16.71
N LEU A 307 25.55 8.69 15.47
CA LEU A 307 26.31 9.90 15.12
C LEU A 307 25.51 11.19 15.37
N MET A 308 24.19 11.16 15.17
CA MET A 308 23.30 12.28 15.53
C MET A 308 23.37 12.63 17.03
N ARG A 309 23.80 11.70 17.88
CA ARG A 309 23.90 11.91 19.33
C ARG A 309 25.00 12.89 19.71
N PHE A 310 26.19 12.74 19.11
CA PHE A 310 27.39 13.47 19.55
C PHE A 310 27.54 14.82 18.84
N LEU A 311 27.08 14.90 17.59
CA LEU A 311 27.41 16.01 16.69
C LEU A 311 26.17 16.55 15.94
N ALA A 312 24.96 16.47 16.52
CA ALA A 312 23.69 16.85 15.85
C ALA A 312 23.77 18.13 15.00
N GLY A 313 24.36 19.19 15.53
CA GLY A 313 24.50 20.47 14.81
C GLY A 313 25.50 20.43 13.66
N ILE A 314 26.69 19.87 13.88
CA ILE A 314 27.74 19.74 12.85
C ILE A 314 27.27 18.79 11.75
N MET A 315 26.63 17.70 12.14
CA MET A 315 26.14 16.68 11.23
C MET A 315 25.04 17.19 10.31
N VAL A 316 24.13 18.08 10.76
CA VAL A 316 23.16 18.72 9.84
C VAL A 316 23.88 19.47 8.72
N TRP A 317 24.96 20.19 9.03
CA TRP A 317 25.78 20.86 8.01
C TRP A 317 26.54 19.88 7.12
N ILE A 318 27.08 18.79 7.69
CA ILE A 318 27.73 17.72 6.91
C ILE A 318 26.73 17.06 5.96
N ILE A 319 25.50 16.79 6.40
CA ILE A 319 24.45 16.20 5.55
C ILE A 319 24.11 17.14 4.41
N ILE A 320 23.92 18.43 4.70
CA ILE A 320 23.66 19.44 3.67
C ILE A 320 24.81 19.47 2.66
N ALA A 321 26.06 19.53 3.14
CA ALA A 321 27.24 19.56 2.27
C ALA A 321 27.38 18.28 1.44
N LEU A 322 27.16 17.11 2.05
CA LEU A 322 27.30 15.82 1.39
C LEU A 322 26.20 15.59 0.35
N VAL A 323 24.96 16.02 0.61
CA VAL A 323 23.90 15.95 -0.40
C VAL A 323 24.20 16.85 -1.58
N LEU A 324 24.65 18.09 -1.35
CA LEU A 324 25.06 18.99 -2.42
C LEU A 324 26.21 18.40 -3.24
N LEU A 325 27.21 17.80 -2.57
CA LEU A 325 28.33 17.13 -3.24
C LEU A 325 27.86 15.94 -4.09
N VAL A 326 27.00 15.07 -3.55
CA VAL A 326 26.49 13.89 -4.28
C VAL A 326 25.66 14.30 -5.49
N ILE A 327 24.79 15.32 -5.36
CA ILE A 327 24.00 15.82 -6.50
C ILE A 327 24.92 16.49 -7.53
N GLY A 328 25.87 17.32 -7.09
CA GLY A 328 26.87 17.94 -7.97
C GLY A 328 27.74 16.92 -8.71
N TYR A 329 28.17 15.85 -8.04
CA TYR A 329 28.85 14.72 -8.68
C TYR A 329 27.94 14.01 -9.68
N GLY A 330 26.65 13.82 -9.36
CA GLY A 330 25.66 13.27 -10.27
C GLY A 330 25.51 14.10 -11.56
N ILE A 331 25.47 15.44 -11.43
CA ILE A 331 25.45 16.36 -12.59
C ILE A 331 26.73 16.20 -13.41
N PHE A 332 27.89 16.19 -12.76
CA PHE A 332 29.18 15.99 -13.42
C PHE A 332 29.26 14.64 -14.15
N HIS A 333 28.81 13.55 -13.53
CA HIS A 333 28.76 12.23 -14.15
C HIS A 333 27.81 12.19 -15.35
N CYS A 334 26.62 12.79 -15.22
CA CYS A 334 25.68 12.88 -16.34
C CYS A 334 26.25 13.70 -17.50
N TYR A 335 27.00 14.77 -17.21
CA TYR A 335 27.72 15.55 -18.22
C TYR A 335 28.81 14.72 -18.91
N MET A 336 29.61 13.97 -18.15
CA MET A 336 30.65 13.09 -18.67
C MET A 336 30.07 12.03 -19.62
N GLU A 337 28.99 11.36 -19.25
CA GLU A 337 28.34 10.37 -20.13
C GLU A 337 27.62 11.01 -21.33
N TYR A 338 27.02 12.19 -21.15
CA TYR A 338 26.49 12.96 -22.28
C TYR A 338 27.58 13.32 -23.29
N ALA A 339 28.78 13.67 -22.80
CA ALA A 339 29.94 13.98 -23.63
C ALA A 339 30.57 12.72 -24.26
N SER A 340 30.62 11.58 -23.56
CA SER A 340 31.16 10.30 -24.07
C SER A 340 30.32 9.76 -25.24
N LEU A 341 28.99 9.92 -25.16
CA LEU A 341 28.02 9.50 -26.18
C LEU A 341 27.97 10.48 -27.37
N LYS A 342 28.66 11.62 -27.29
CA LYS A 342 28.74 12.61 -28.38
C LYS A 342 29.70 12.11 -29.47
N GLY A 343 29.17 11.31 -30.39
CA GLY A 343 29.91 10.80 -31.56
C GLY A 343 29.67 9.32 -31.87
N GLN A 344 28.95 8.59 -31.01
CA GLN A 344 28.60 7.20 -31.27
C GLN A 344 27.38 7.10 -32.21
N PRO A 345 27.42 6.27 -33.27
CA PRO A 345 26.29 6.05 -34.15
C PRO A 345 25.14 5.36 -33.38
N GLY A 346 23.92 5.91 -33.49
CA GLY A 346 22.74 5.40 -32.77
C GLY A 346 22.40 6.10 -31.45
N ALA A 347 23.31 6.90 -30.86
CA ALA A 347 23.06 7.59 -29.58
C ALA A 347 22.21 8.88 -29.69
N ASN A 348 21.94 9.36 -30.92
CA ASN A 348 21.19 10.59 -31.22
C ASN A 348 19.68 10.39 -31.47
N VAL A 349 19.18 9.17 -31.33
CA VAL A 349 17.74 8.85 -31.52
C VAL A 349 16.89 9.50 -30.42
N THR A 350 15.70 9.99 -30.79
CA THR A 350 14.80 10.64 -29.83
C THR A 350 13.88 9.64 -29.14
N ILE A 351 13.51 9.90 -27.88
CA ILE A 351 12.64 9.01 -27.07
C ILE A 351 11.27 8.77 -27.75
N GLN A 352 10.80 9.71 -28.57
CA GLN A 352 9.56 9.58 -29.35
C GLN A 352 9.68 8.59 -30.53
N GLU A 353 10.86 8.43 -31.11
CA GLU A 353 11.10 7.52 -32.24
C GLU A 353 11.27 6.05 -31.79
N LEU A 354 11.71 5.82 -30.55
CA LEU A 354 11.93 4.46 -30.04
C LEU A 354 10.66 3.70 -29.63
N GLY A 355 9.53 4.40 -29.41
CA GLY A 355 8.36 3.82 -28.77
C GLY A 355 8.61 3.39 -27.31
N LEU A 356 7.59 2.85 -26.65
CA LEU A 356 7.71 2.34 -25.27
C LEU A 356 8.35 0.94 -25.31
N GLN A 357 9.68 0.88 -25.25
CA GLN A 357 10.40 -0.38 -25.08
C GLN A 357 10.48 -0.75 -23.60
N THR A 358 10.38 -2.04 -23.30
CA THR A 358 10.34 -2.56 -21.92
C THR A 358 11.72 -2.73 -21.28
N ASP A 359 12.80 -2.56 -22.06
CA ASP A 359 14.17 -2.65 -21.55
C ASP A 359 14.72 -1.26 -21.16
N PRO A 360 14.90 -0.97 -19.85
CA PRO A 360 15.41 0.31 -19.37
C PRO A 360 16.87 0.58 -19.77
N THR A 361 17.64 -0.45 -20.14
CA THR A 361 19.07 -0.30 -20.50
C THR A 361 19.26 0.46 -21.81
N ILE A 362 18.30 0.34 -22.74
CA ILE A 362 18.30 1.03 -24.02
C ILE A 362 18.21 2.55 -23.80
N TYR A 363 17.38 2.98 -22.84
CA TYR A 363 17.24 4.40 -22.51
C TYR A 363 18.52 5.00 -21.92
N LEU A 364 19.37 4.20 -21.25
CA LEU A 364 20.66 4.65 -20.71
C LEU A 364 21.75 4.80 -21.79
N GLN A 365 21.56 4.23 -22.99
CA GLN A 365 22.49 4.41 -24.13
C GLN A 365 22.17 5.66 -24.95
N ILE A 366 21.04 6.32 -24.68
CA ILE A 366 20.58 7.50 -25.41
C ILE A 366 21.16 8.76 -24.79
N ARG A 367 21.78 9.60 -25.62
CA ARG A 367 22.36 10.88 -25.21
C ARG A 367 21.32 11.84 -24.60
N GLN A 368 20.11 11.86 -25.14
CA GLN A 368 19.01 12.72 -24.66
C GLN A 368 18.60 12.40 -23.21
N THR A 369 18.70 11.15 -22.78
CA THR A 369 18.37 10.71 -21.41
C THR A 369 19.32 11.32 -20.39
N TRP A 370 20.63 11.30 -20.65
CA TRP A 370 21.64 11.90 -19.78
C TRP A 370 21.51 13.42 -19.70
N LEU A 371 21.14 14.07 -20.81
CA LEU A 371 20.81 15.49 -20.82
C LEU A 371 19.59 15.81 -19.94
N ALA A 372 18.53 15.00 -20.03
CA ALA A 372 17.34 15.17 -19.20
C ALA A 372 17.65 14.96 -17.71
N PHE A 373 18.42 13.94 -17.35
CA PHE A 373 18.86 13.72 -15.97
C PHE A 373 19.70 14.88 -15.43
N MET A 374 20.62 15.41 -16.23
CA MET A 374 21.43 16.58 -15.85
C MET A 374 20.55 17.80 -15.54
N ILE A 375 19.57 18.13 -16.41
CA ILE A 375 18.65 19.26 -16.20
C ILE A 375 17.82 19.06 -14.94
N ILE A 376 17.27 17.85 -14.74
CA ILE A 376 16.46 17.53 -13.55
C ILE A 376 17.29 17.69 -12.28
N LEU A 377 18.51 17.12 -12.25
CA LEU A 377 19.40 17.21 -11.09
C LEU A 377 19.80 18.67 -10.79
N ALA A 378 20.07 19.49 -11.82
CA ALA A 378 20.39 20.91 -11.66
C ALA A 378 19.21 21.72 -11.08
N ILE A 379 17.98 21.46 -11.54
CA ILE A 379 16.78 22.09 -10.98
C ILE A 379 16.61 21.68 -9.51
N VAL A 380 16.76 20.39 -9.19
CA VAL A 380 16.66 19.87 -7.83
C VAL A 380 17.70 20.52 -6.90
N GLU A 381 18.96 20.60 -7.35
CA GLU A 381 20.04 21.26 -6.59
C GLU A 381 19.72 22.74 -6.34
N GLY A 382 19.28 23.46 -7.38
CA GLY A 382 18.89 24.87 -7.27
C GLY A 382 17.76 25.09 -6.26
N VAL A 383 16.72 24.24 -6.27
CA VAL A 383 15.61 24.30 -5.30
C VAL A 383 16.11 24.03 -3.87
N ILE A 384 17.00 23.06 -3.68
CA ILE A 384 17.59 22.76 -2.38
C ILE A 384 18.39 23.95 -1.85
N ILE A 385 19.26 24.54 -2.67
CA ILE A 385 20.07 25.71 -2.28
C ILE A 385 19.16 26.88 -1.92
N LEU A 386 18.15 27.17 -2.75
CA LEU A 386 17.17 28.23 -2.50
C LEU A 386 16.45 28.05 -1.16
N MET A 387 15.99 26.82 -0.88
CA MET A 387 15.33 26.47 0.37
C MET A 387 16.25 26.66 1.58
N LEU A 388 17.53 26.27 1.48
CA LEU A 388 18.52 26.43 2.55
C LEU A 388 18.80 27.90 2.87
N ILE A 389 18.88 28.77 1.84
CA ILE A 389 19.10 30.20 2.01
C ILE A 389 17.91 30.85 2.74
N PHE A 390 16.69 30.64 2.25
CA PHE A 390 15.49 31.26 2.83
C PHE A 390 15.19 30.76 4.26
N LEU A 391 15.51 29.51 4.56
CA LEU A 391 15.17 28.89 5.86
C LEU A 391 16.32 28.93 6.87
N ARG A 392 17.46 29.59 6.58
CA ARG A 392 18.65 29.64 7.45
C ARG A 392 18.35 29.91 8.93
N LYS A 393 17.54 30.93 9.23
CA LYS A 393 17.20 31.30 10.62
C LYS A 393 16.37 30.21 11.31
N ARG A 394 15.56 29.48 10.56
CA ARG A 394 14.65 28.44 11.04
C ARG A 394 15.35 27.09 11.18
N ILE A 395 16.32 26.82 10.30
CA ILE A 395 17.24 25.68 10.42
C ILE A 395 17.96 25.69 11.76
N LEU A 396 18.35 26.86 12.30
CA LEU A 396 18.96 26.94 13.64
C LEU A 396 18.02 26.48 14.76
N ILE A 397 16.72 26.78 14.67
CA ILE A 397 15.71 26.30 15.63
C ILE A 397 15.51 24.79 15.47
N ALA A 398 15.41 24.31 14.23
CA ALA A 398 15.28 22.88 13.95
C ALA A 398 16.51 22.11 14.46
N ILE A 399 17.73 22.62 14.27
CA ILE A 399 18.97 22.04 14.82
C ILE A 399 18.91 21.96 16.35
N ALA A 400 18.40 22.99 17.02
CA ALA A 400 18.25 22.97 18.48
C ALA A 400 17.26 21.87 18.92
N LEU A 401 16.11 21.75 18.26
CA LEU A 401 15.13 20.69 18.54
C LEU A 401 15.66 19.30 18.22
N ILE A 402 16.35 19.14 17.10
CA ILE A 402 17.03 17.90 16.69
C ILE A 402 18.05 17.53 17.76
N ARG A 403 18.94 18.45 18.20
CA ARG A 403 19.94 18.17 19.23
C ARG A 403 19.32 17.64 20.53
N GLU A 404 18.17 18.18 20.91
CA GLU A 404 17.48 17.81 22.16
C GLU A 404 16.71 16.50 22.00
N SER A 405 16.16 16.25 20.82
CA SER A 405 15.60 14.95 20.42
C SER A 405 16.66 13.85 20.44
N SER A 406 17.87 14.12 19.93
CA SER A 406 19.02 13.20 20.01
C SER A 406 19.36 12.83 21.44
N LYS A 407 19.34 13.79 22.37
CA LYS A 407 19.56 13.50 23.80
C LYS A 407 18.44 12.64 24.37
N ALA A 408 17.17 12.99 24.10
CA ALA A 408 16.02 12.24 24.56
C ALA A 408 16.05 10.77 24.09
N ILE A 409 16.31 10.55 22.79
CA ILE A 409 16.50 9.23 22.21
C ILE A 409 17.70 8.55 22.86
N GLY A 410 18.81 9.28 23.06
CA GLY A 410 20.01 8.89 23.81
C GLY A 410 19.73 8.22 25.16
N HIS A 411 18.81 8.79 25.94
CA HIS A 411 18.37 8.24 27.23
C HIS A 411 17.40 7.06 27.11
N MET A 412 16.74 6.91 25.96
CA MET A 412 15.69 5.92 25.71
C MET A 412 15.99 5.09 24.47
N MET A 413 17.15 4.42 24.45
CA MET A 413 17.61 3.63 23.30
C MET A 413 16.60 2.57 22.84
N SER A 414 15.77 2.03 23.73
CA SER A 414 14.70 1.08 23.39
C SER A 414 13.69 1.64 22.38
N SER A 415 13.57 2.97 22.27
CA SER A 415 12.69 3.62 21.28
C SER A 415 13.11 3.34 19.82
N LEU A 416 14.39 3.05 19.57
CA LEU A 416 14.92 2.76 18.23
C LEU A 416 14.54 1.37 17.71
N PHE A 417 14.25 0.43 18.61
CA PHE A 417 13.80 -0.91 18.25
C PHE A 417 12.28 -1.00 18.08
N TYR A 418 11.55 0.00 18.58
CA TYR A 418 10.10 0.01 18.55
C TYR A 418 9.47 -0.03 17.14
N PRO A 419 10.05 0.61 16.10
CA PRO A 419 9.60 0.43 14.71
C PRO A 419 9.56 -1.03 14.24
N LEU A 420 10.50 -1.87 14.68
CA LEU A 420 10.52 -3.29 14.34
C LEU A 420 9.30 -4.02 14.90
N PHE A 421 8.90 -3.68 16.12
CA PHE A 421 7.68 -4.21 16.74
C PHE A 421 6.44 -3.77 15.96
N THR A 422 6.31 -2.48 15.63
CA THR A 422 5.17 -2.00 14.83
C THR A 422 5.15 -2.56 13.41
N PHE A 423 6.33 -2.79 12.81
CA PHE A 423 6.46 -3.42 11.50
C PHE A 423 5.99 -4.88 11.54
N LEU A 424 6.40 -5.64 12.56
CA LEU A 424 5.93 -7.01 12.77
C LEU A 424 4.40 -7.07 12.88
N LEU A 425 3.79 -6.19 13.66
CA LEU A 425 2.34 -6.10 13.78
C LEU A 425 1.66 -5.77 12.45
N LEU A 426 2.22 -4.84 11.66
CA LEU A 426 1.70 -4.52 10.33
C LEU A 426 1.81 -5.70 9.36
N VAL A 427 2.91 -6.46 9.39
CA VAL A 427 3.07 -7.67 8.57
C VAL A 427 2.02 -8.71 8.93
N ILE A 428 1.72 -8.90 10.22
CA ILE A 428 0.65 -9.80 10.67
C ILE A 428 -0.71 -9.34 10.11
N VAL A 429 -1.02 -8.05 10.19
CA VAL A 429 -2.27 -7.49 9.65
C VAL A 429 -2.37 -7.68 8.13
N VAL A 430 -1.29 -7.41 7.39
CA VAL A 430 -1.24 -7.59 5.93
C VAL A 430 -1.40 -9.07 5.56
N ALA A 431 -0.70 -9.96 6.25
CA ALA A 431 -0.76 -11.40 6.00
C ALA A 431 -2.18 -11.94 6.25
N TYR A 432 -2.78 -11.59 7.40
CA TYR A 432 -4.15 -11.99 7.73
C TYR A 432 -5.15 -11.50 6.68
N TRP A 433 -5.07 -10.23 6.28
CA TRP A 433 -5.92 -9.67 5.22
C TRP A 433 -5.76 -10.40 3.89
N ALA A 434 -4.51 -10.64 3.45
CA ALA A 434 -4.21 -11.26 2.17
C ALA A 434 -4.71 -12.70 2.11
N VAL A 435 -4.45 -13.50 3.16
CA VAL A 435 -4.94 -14.88 3.24
C VAL A 435 -6.47 -14.89 3.24
N THR A 436 -7.13 -14.11 4.10
CA THR A 436 -8.59 -14.05 4.12
C THR A 436 -9.17 -13.58 2.78
N ALA A 437 -8.54 -12.62 2.10
CA ALA A 437 -8.99 -12.14 0.78
C ALA A 437 -8.95 -13.24 -0.28
N VAL A 438 -7.87 -14.03 -0.33
CA VAL A 438 -7.71 -15.16 -1.28
C VAL A 438 -8.72 -16.25 -0.98
N PHE A 439 -8.85 -16.67 0.28
CA PHE A 439 -9.81 -17.71 0.64
C PHE A 439 -11.24 -17.28 0.33
N LEU A 440 -11.61 -16.05 0.70
CA LEU A 440 -12.94 -15.52 0.44
C LEU A 440 -13.25 -15.35 -1.06
N SER A 441 -12.26 -15.08 -1.91
CA SER A 441 -12.46 -15.03 -3.37
C SER A 441 -12.63 -16.42 -3.99
N THR A 442 -12.14 -17.47 -3.32
CA THR A 442 -12.22 -18.88 -3.76
C THR A 442 -13.34 -19.69 -3.11
N SER A 443 -14.13 -19.09 -2.21
CA SER A 443 -15.21 -19.79 -1.51
C SER A 443 -16.42 -20.16 -2.39
N ASN A 444 -16.49 -19.65 -3.63
CA ASN A 444 -17.59 -19.96 -4.53
C ASN A 444 -17.63 -21.45 -4.93
N GLN A 445 -18.82 -22.03 -5.03
CA GLN A 445 -19.04 -23.41 -5.47
C GLN A 445 -19.10 -23.52 -7.00
N ALA A 446 -18.83 -24.72 -7.53
CA ALA A 446 -18.88 -24.94 -8.96
C ALA A 446 -20.34 -25.08 -9.44
N ILE A 447 -20.80 -24.17 -10.30
CA ILE A 447 -22.12 -24.26 -10.93
C ILE A 447 -21.94 -24.82 -12.34
N TYR A 448 -22.71 -25.86 -12.67
CA TYR A 448 -22.75 -26.47 -14.00
C TYR A 448 -24.06 -26.10 -14.69
N LYS A 449 -24.00 -25.81 -15.99
CA LYS A 449 -25.16 -25.46 -16.81
C LYS A 449 -25.22 -26.27 -18.08
N VAL A 450 -26.43 -26.40 -18.61
CA VAL A 450 -26.69 -27.07 -19.87
C VAL A 450 -26.33 -26.16 -21.05
N PHE A 451 -25.40 -26.62 -21.89
CA PHE A 451 -25.02 -25.99 -23.16
C PHE A 451 -25.53 -26.83 -24.33
N ASN A 452 -26.02 -26.16 -25.38
CA ASN A 452 -26.50 -26.77 -26.62
C ASN A 452 -26.16 -25.85 -27.80
N GLU A 453 -25.93 -26.40 -28.99
CA GLU A 453 -25.81 -25.63 -30.24
C GLU A 453 -27.19 -25.24 -30.82
N SER A 454 -28.24 -26.00 -30.50
CA SER A 454 -29.63 -25.73 -30.90
C SER A 454 -30.44 -25.15 -29.73
N GLU A 455 -31.36 -24.22 -30.02
CA GLU A 455 -32.25 -23.67 -28.99
C GLU A 455 -33.13 -24.77 -28.41
N CYS A 456 -33.01 -24.99 -27.09
CA CYS A 456 -33.78 -25.97 -26.35
C CYS A 456 -34.36 -25.34 -25.08
N THR A 457 -35.49 -25.85 -24.61
CA THR A 457 -36.24 -25.34 -23.45
C THR A 457 -35.42 -25.29 -22.16
N TYR A 458 -34.45 -26.19 -21.99
CA TYR A 458 -33.58 -26.27 -20.80
C TYR A 458 -32.21 -25.59 -21.00
N SER A 459 -32.02 -24.84 -22.08
CA SER A 459 -30.75 -24.15 -22.34
C SER A 459 -30.40 -23.19 -21.19
N ARG A 460 -29.16 -23.27 -20.69
CA ARG A 460 -28.62 -22.50 -19.55
C ARG A 460 -29.21 -22.80 -18.16
N ASN A 461 -30.04 -23.83 -18.02
CA ASN A 461 -30.47 -24.29 -16.69
C ASN A 461 -29.32 -24.96 -15.93
N ASN A 462 -29.38 -24.89 -14.60
CA ASN A 462 -28.42 -25.58 -13.73
C ASN A 462 -28.60 -27.09 -13.85
N CYS A 463 -27.49 -27.84 -13.86
CA CYS A 463 -27.48 -29.29 -13.96
C CYS A 463 -26.46 -29.88 -12.99
N ASP A 464 -26.67 -31.14 -12.60
CA ASP A 464 -25.70 -31.91 -11.82
C ASP A 464 -24.99 -32.90 -12.76
N PRO A 465 -23.66 -32.78 -12.97
CA PRO A 465 -22.91 -33.67 -13.85
C PRO A 465 -23.10 -35.15 -13.55
N ALA A 466 -23.28 -35.53 -12.27
CA ALA A 466 -23.38 -36.92 -11.85
C ALA A 466 -24.68 -37.59 -12.35
N ASN A 467 -25.78 -36.84 -12.39
CA ASN A 467 -27.11 -37.36 -12.70
C ASN A 467 -27.63 -36.89 -14.08
N TYR A 468 -26.82 -36.12 -14.81
CA TYR A 468 -27.26 -35.48 -16.04
C TYR A 468 -27.55 -36.47 -17.17
N SER A 469 -26.75 -37.53 -17.31
CA SER A 469 -26.89 -38.55 -18.36
C SER A 469 -28.27 -39.25 -18.35
N THR A 470 -28.88 -39.40 -17.18
CA THR A 470 -30.21 -40.01 -16.97
C THR A 470 -31.33 -38.99 -16.79
N SER A 471 -31.03 -37.69 -16.84
CA SER A 471 -32.00 -36.63 -16.56
C SER A 471 -33.00 -36.43 -17.71
N LEU A 472 -34.20 -35.95 -17.35
CA LEU A 472 -35.22 -35.50 -18.32
C LEU A 472 -34.64 -34.43 -19.27
N MET A 473 -33.71 -33.60 -18.77
CA MET A 473 -33.04 -32.54 -19.53
C MET A 473 -32.23 -33.11 -20.70
N LYS A 474 -31.51 -34.22 -20.48
CA LYS A 474 -30.73 -34.90 -21.54
C LYS A 474 -31.62 -35.67 -22.51
N GLN A 475 -32.73 -36.23 -22.05
CA GLN A 475 -33.72 -36.88 -22.93
C GLN A 475 -34.37 -35.89 -23.89
N GLN A 476 -34.72 -34.70 -23.42
CA GLN A 476 -35.41 -33.69 -24.21
C GLN A 476 -34.46 -32.85 -25.06
N CYS A 477 -33.23 -32.64 -24.61
CA CYS A 477 -32.17 -31.98 -25.39
C CYS A 477 -31.04 -33.00 -25.69
N ARG A 478 -31.21 -33.84 -26.72
CA ARG A 478 -30.24 -34.92 -27.07
C ARG A 478 -28.80 -34.41 -27.27
N ASP A 479 -28.67 -33.26 -27.93
CA ASP A 479 -27.39 -32.64 -28.30
C ASP A 479 -26.81 -31.72 -27.19
N SER A 480 -27.32 -31.80 -25.96
CA SER A 480 -26.89 -30.92 -24.86
C SER A 480 -25.87 -31.56 -23.90
N GLU A 481 -24.97 -30.75 -23.35
CA GLU A 481 -23.96 -31.15 -22.38
C GLU A 481 -24.09 -30.34 -21.09
N CYS A 482 -23.90 -30.98 -19.94
CA CYS A 482 -23.78 -30.30 -18.65
C CYS A 482 -22.31 -29.93 -18.41
N LEU A 483 -21.98 -28.65 -18.59
CA LEU A 483 -20.60 -28.17 -18.50
C LEU A 483 -20.46 -27.18 -17.35
N PHE A 484 -19.24 -27.14 -16.78
CA PHE A 484 -18.90 -26.16 -15.76
C PHE A 484 -19.09 -24.74 -16.31
N ALA A 485 -19.93 -23.95 -15.63
CA ALA A 485 -20.38 -22.65 -16.12
C ALA A 485 -19.71 -21.47 -15.42
N PHE A 486 -19.56 -21.49 -14.09
CA PHE A 486 -18.77 -20.54 -13.30
C PHE A 486 -18.75 -20.97 -11.83
N TYR A 487 -17.85 -20.37 -11.05
CA TYR A 487 -17.90 -20.50 -9.59
C TYR A 487 -18.91 -19.48 -9.01
N GLY A 488 -20.02 -19.96 -8.44
CA GLY A 488 -21.04 -19.17 -7.75
C GLY A 488 -21.67 -19.94 -6.59
N GLY A 489 -22.74 -19.41 -6.00
CA GLY A 489 -23.51 -20.17 -5.03
C GLY A 489 -24.78 -19.46 -4.62
N GLU A 490 -25.79 -20.23 -4.25
CA GLU A 490 -27.12 -19.71 -3.91
C GLU A 490 -27.34 -19.57 -2.40
N THR A 491 -26.43 -20.11 -1.57
CA THR A 491 -26.52 -19.97 -0.12
C THR A 491 -26.41 -18.50 0.33
N VAL A 492 -26.94 -18.21 1.52
CA VAL A 492 -26.85 -16.88 2.16
C VAL A 492 -25.40 -16.38 2.19
N TYR A 493 -24.45 -17.23 2.58
CA TYR A 493 -23.02 -16.90 2.61
C TYR A 493 -22.48 -16.40 1.25
N HIS A 494 -22.80 -17.11 0.17
CA HIS A 494 -22.35 -16.79 -1.18
C HIS A 494 -22.90 -15.45 -1.69
N LYS A 495 -24.15 -15.12 -1.32
CA LYS A 495 -24.77 -13.82 -1.63
C LYS A 495 -24.05 -12.65 -0.96
N TYR A 496 -23.48 -12.86 0.24
CA TYR A 496 -22.77 -11.83 1.01
C TYR A 496 -21.25 -11.80 0.80
N LEU A 497 -20.67 -12.65 -0.06
CA LEU A 497 -19.20 -12.70 -0.29
C LEU A 497 -18.60 -11.34 -0.65
N ILE A 498 -19.28 -10.56 -1.50
CA ILE A 498 -18.82 -9.23 -1.89
C ILE A 498 -18.79 -8.29 -0.68
N ALA A 499 -19.83 -8.33 0.16
CA ALA A 499 -19.89 -7.53 1.38
C ALA A 499 -18.79 -7.95 2.38
N LEU A 500 -18.52 -9.25 2.51
CA LEU A 500 -17.42 -9.77 3.32
C LEU A 500 -16.05 -9.33 2.80
N GLN A 501 -15.86 -9.20 1.48
CA GLN A 501 -14.62 -8.67 0.90
C GLN A 501 -14.44 -7.19 1.22
N PHE A 502 -15.50 -6.39 1.10
CA PHE A 502 -15.46 -4.99 1.53
C PHE A 502 -15.20 -4.85 3.03
N TYR A 503 -15.81 -5.70 3.84
CA TYR A 503 -15.57 -5.77 5.28
C TYR A 503 -14.11 -6.12 5.59
N ASN A 504 -13.52 -7.11 4.90
CA ASN A 504 -12.12 -7.49 5.04
C ASN A 504 -11.17 -6.33 4.71
N VAL A 505 -11.42 -5.61 3.61
CA VAL A 505 -10.63 -4.42 3.23
C VAL A 505 -10.80 -3.29 4.25
N PHE A 506 -12.01 -3.06 4.76
CA PHE A 506 -12.27 -2.03 5.77
C PHE A 506 -11.51 -2.32 7.07
N LEU A 507 -11.58 -3.55 7.58
CA LEU A 507 -10.86 -3.97 8.78
C LEU A 507 -9.34 -3.92 8.60
N PHE A 508 -8.82 -4.20 7.41
CA PHE A 508 -7.40 -4.04 7.11
C PHE A 508 -6.92 -2.60 7.33
N PHE A 509 -7.61 -1.61 6.76
CA PHE A 509 -7.28 -0.20 6.97
C PHE A 509 -7.39 0.19 8.45
N TRP A 510 -8.46 -0.27 9.14
CA TRP A 510 -8.65 0.04 10.55
C TRP A 510 -7.53 -0.52 11.43
N CYS A 511 -7.18 -1.81 11.27
CA CYS A 511 -6.11 -2.45 12.01
C CYS A 511 -4.74 -1.82 11.71
N ALA A 512 -4.44 -1.54 10.44
CA ALA A 512 -3.17 -0.93 10.05
C ALA A 512 -2.99 0.48 10.65
N ASN A 513 -4.05 1.30 10.62
CA ASN A 513 -4.04 2.62 11.25
C ASN A 513 -4.00 2.53 12.77
N PHE A 514 -4.64 1.53 13.38
CA PHE A 514 -4.58 1.30 14.82
C PHE A 514 -3.15 0.97 15.28
N VAL A 515 -2.45 0.07 14.58
CA VAL A 515 -1.04 -0.26 14.86
C VAL A 515 -0.16 0.97 14.73
N THR A 516 -0.39 1.80 13.70
CA THR A 516 0.35 3.06 13.51
C THR A 516 0.07 4.06 14.64
N ALA A 517 -1.19 4.20 15.06
CA ALA A 517 -1.60 5.07 16.17
C ALA A 517 -0.98 4.63 17.51
N LEU A 518 -1.00 3.32 17.79
CA LEU A 518 -0.34 2.72 18.95
C LEU A 518 1.16 3.04 18.93
N GLY A 519 1.76 2.97 17.74
CA GLY A 519 3.13 3.40 17.48
C GLY A 519 3.41 4.83 17.95
N GLN A 520 2.65 5.76 17.40
CA GLN A 520 2.81 7.20 17.65
C GLN A 520 2.58 7.57 19.12
N MET A 521 1.50 7.07 19.73
CA MET A 521 1.14 7.43 21.10
C MET A 521 2.12 6.87 22.13
N THR A 522 2.62 5.65 21.90
CA THR A 522 3.63 5.02 22.78
C THR A 522 4.91 5.84 22.80
N LEU A 523 5.44 6.20 21.63
CA LEU A 523 6.64 7.03 21.50
C LEU A 523 6.41 8.42 22.11
N ALA A 524 5.27 9.05 21.82
CA ALA A 524 4.92 10.36 22.37
C ALA A 524 4.89 10.35 23.90
N GLY A 525 4.28 9.35 24.53
CA GLY A 525 4.24 9.25 25.99
C GLY A 525 5.61 9.01 26.62
N ALA A 526 6.52 8.30 25.94
CA ALA A 526 7.90 8.12 26.40
C ALA A 526 8.69 9.44 26.31
N PHE A 527 8.65 10.12 25.16
CA PHE A 527 9.36 11.39 24.96
C PHE A 527 8.79 12.54 25.81
N ALA A 528 7.48 12.58 26.04
CA ALA A 528 6.87 13.52 26.96
C ALA A 528 7.32 13.27 28.42
N SER A 529 7.46 12.01 28.84
CA SER A 529 7.99 11.68 30.17
C SER A 529 9.42 12.21 30.33
N TYR A 530 10.23 12.14 29.28
CA TYR A 530 11.58 12.72 29.29
C TYR A 530 11.57 14.25 29.32
N TYR A 531 10.71 14.94 28.56
CA TYR A 531 10.69 16.40 28.52
C TYR A 531 10.40 17.00 29.90
N TRP A 532 9.31 16.54 30.52
CA TRP A 532 8.77 17.11 31.76
C TRP A 532 9.45 16.62 33.04
N ALA A 533 10.31 15.60 32.97
CA ALA A 533 11.10 15.14 34.11
C ALA A 533 12.09 16.23 34.60
N SER A 534 12.09 16.54 35.89
CA SER A 534 13.06 17.46 36.49
C SER A 534 14.41 16.76 36.71
N ASP A 535 14.39 15.56 37.28
CA ASP A 535 15.55 14.67 37.38
C ASP A 535 15.40 13.51 36.38
N LYS A 536 16.18 13.55 35.30
CA LYS A 536 16.10 12.54 34.23
C LYS A 536 16.44 11.13 34.71
N THR A 537 17.18 10.97 35.81
CA THR A 537 17.61 9.66 36.33
C THR A 537 16.58 9.02 37.26
N LYS A 538 15.77 9.83 37.96
CA LYS A 538 14.78 9.37 38.94
C LYS A 538 13.35 9.40 38.40
N ASP A 539 12.99 10.41 37.62
CA ASP A 539 11.60 10.66 37.21
C ASP A 539 11.22 9.91 35.92
N VAL A 540 12.21 9.47 35.13
CA VAL A 540 11.97 8.70 33.91
C VAL A 540 11.90 7.21 34.24
N PRO A 541 10.81 6.49 33.89
CA PRO A 541 10.72 5.06 34.12
C PRO A 541 11.87 4.28 33.46
N LYS A 542 12.38 3.23 34.12
CA LYS A 542 13.49 2.39 33.60
C LYS A 542 13.23 1.82 32.19
N LEU A 543 11.97 1.51 31.88
CA LEU A 543 11.52 1.07 30.56
C LEU A 543 10.41 2.00 30.04
N PRO A 544 10.76 3.21 29.56
CA PRO A 544 9.77 4.26 29.31
C PRO A 544 8.87 3.93 28.11
N VAL A 545 9.38 3.24 27.10
CA VAL A 545 8.61 2.80 25.93
C VAL A 545 7.56 1.76 26.32
N PHE A 546 7.96 0.69 27.03
CA PHE A 546 7.03 -0.36 27.46
C PHE A 546 6.01 0.14 28.48
N SER A 547 6.44 0.98 29.42
CA SER A 547 5.52 1.63 30.37
C SER A 547 4.49 2.49 29.63
N SER A 548 4.93 3.29 28.64
CA SER A 548 4.05 4.10 27.81
C SER A 548 3.08 3.26 26.98
N MET A 549 3.55 2.16 26.40
CA MET A 549 2.73 1.21 25.64
C MET A 549 1.67 0.57 26.52
N GLY A 550 2.04 0.16 27.75
CA GLY A 550 1.10 -0.39 28.73
C GLY A 550 0.00 0.61 29.09
N ARG A 551 0.34 1.89 29.30
CA ARG A 551 -0.67 2.95 29.53
C ARG A 551 -1.55 3.14 28.29
N ALA A 552 -0.97 3.08 27.09
CA ALA A 552 -1.71 3.26 25.85
C ALA A 552 -2.77 2.16 25.64
N LEU A 553 -2.38 0.89 25.80
CA LEU A 553 -3.28 -0.25 25.64
C LEU A 553 -4.30 -0.36 26.78
N ARG A 554 -3.89 -0.07 28.03
CA ARG A 554 -4.78 -0.22 29.20
C ARG A 554 -5.85 0.86 29.27
N TYR A 555 -5.50 2.11 29.01
CA TYR A 555 -6.40 3.25 29.24
C TYR A 555 -6.91 3.91 27.96
N HIS A 556 -6.19 3.79 26.83
CA HIS A 556 -6.43 4.65 25.67
C HIS A 556 -6.68 3.88 24.36
N THR A 557 -6.94 2.57 24.44
CA THR A 557 -7.32 1.75 23.27
C THR A 557 -8.54 2.34 22.55
N GLY A 558 -9.49 2.91 23.27
CA GLY A 558 -10.65 3.59 22.67
C GLY A 558 -10.26 4.81 21.82
N SER A 559 -9.37 5.67 22.33
CA SER A 559 -8.90 6.86 21.60
C SER A 559 -8.08 6.48 20.36
N LEU A 560 -7.26 5.44 20.47
CA LEU A 560 -6.52 4.86 19.33
C LEU A 560 -7.48 4.30 18.28
N ALA A 561 -8.50 3.55 18.70
CA ALA A 561 -9.52 2.98 17.83
C ALA A 561 -10.35 4.06 17.13
N PHE A 562 -10.73 5.12 17.83
CA PHE A 562 -11.52 6.22 17.26
C PHE A 562 -10.74 7.01 16.22
N GLY A 563 -9.53 7.46 16.54
CA GLY A 563 -8.68 8.18 15.58
C GLY A 563 -8.32 7.33 14.35
N SER A 564 -8.02 6.05 14.55
CA SER A 564 -7.73 5.12 13.45
C SER A 564 -8.96 4.81 12.59
N LEU A 565 -10.16 4.74 13.17
CA LEU A 565 -11.42 4.55 12.43
C LEU A 565 -11.67 5.70 11.45
N ILE A 566 -11.55 6.95 11.92
CA ILE A 566 -11.75 8.15 11.10
C ILE A 566 -10.80 8.14 9.89
N LEU A 567 -9.51 7.86 10.14
CA LEU A 567 -8.52 7.81 9.07
C LEU A 567 -8.82 6.69 8.06
N SER A 568 -9.30 5.54 8.55
CA SER A 568 -9.62 4.38 7.70
C SER A 568 -10.80 4.65 6.76
N ILE A 569 -11.85 5.32 7.26
CA ILE A 569 -12.99 5.73 6.45
C ILE A 569 -12.54 6.64 5.30
N VAL A 570 -11.71 7.66 5.60
CA VAL A 570 -11.18 8.59 4.59
C VAL A 570 -10.34 7.85 3.54
N GLN A 571 -9.50 6.91 3.97
CA GLN A 571 -8.67 6.11 3.06
C GLN A 571 -9.49 5.21 2.13
N ILE A 572 -10.54 4.59 2.63
CA ILE A 572 -11.41 3.73 1.83
C ILE A 572 -12.16 4.53 0.78
N ILE A 573 -12.66 5.72 1.13
CA ILE A 573 -13.31 6.62 0.17
C ILE A 573 -12.31 7.01 -0.93
N ARG A 574 -11.07 7.33 -0.57
CA ARG A 574 -10.02 7.64 -1.55
C ARG A 574 -9.76 6.46 -2.49
N VAL A 575 -9.64 5.24 -1.96
CA VAL A 575 -9.46 4.03 -2.77
C VAL A 575 -10.67 3.78 -3.69
N LEU A 576 -11.88 3.99 -3.19
CA LEU A 576 -13.11 3.86 -3.98
C LEU A 576 -13.17 4.88 -5.11
N LEU A 577 -12.82 6.14 -4.87
CA LEU A 577 -12.75 7.17 -5.90
C LEU A 577 -11.72 6.83 -6.99
N GLU A 578 -10.58 6.22 -6.61
CA GLU A 578 -9.58 5.75 -7.56
C GLU A 578 -10.11 4.58 -8.42
N TYR A 579 -10.80 3.64 -7.78
CA TYR A 579 -11.45 2.52 -8.46
C TYR A 579 -12.53 2.99 -9.45
N LEU A 580 -13.39 3.94 -9.03
CA LEU A 580 -14.45 4.51 -9.87
C LEU A 580 -13.88 5.24 -11.07
N ASP A 581 -12.84 6.07 -10.89
CA ASP A 581 -12.19 6.74 -12.01
C ASP A 581 -11.61 5.75 -13.01
N HIS A 582 -10.95 4.68 -12.54
CA HIS A 582 -10.43 3.63 -13.42
C HIS A 582 -11.55 2.94 -14.21
N LYS A 583 -12.67 2.63 -13.56
CA LYS A 583 -13.81 1.94 -14.20
C LYS A 583 -14.56 2.83 -15.19
N LEU A 584 -14.62 4.12 -14.93
CA LEU A 584 -15.36 5.08 -15.75
C LEU A 584 -14.58 5.55 -16.98
N LYS A 585 -13.28 5.23 -17.13
CA LYS A 585 -12.42 5.66 -18.26
C LYS A 585 -13.01 5.41 -19.65
N GLY A 586 -13.86 4.40 -19.82
CA GLY A 586 -14.51 4.06 -21.10
C GLY A 586 -15.78 4.86 -21.45
N ALA A 587 -16.35 5.63 -20.51
CA ALA A 587 -17.67 6.24 -20.66
C ALA A 587 -17.75 7.72 -20.23
N GLN A 588 -16.61 8.42 -20.08
CA GLN A 588 -16.60 9.73 -19.40
C GLN A 588 -17.07 10.92 -20.25
N ASN A 589 -18.06 11.64 -19.71
CA ASN A 589 -18.35 13.04 -20.02
C ASN A 589 -17.32 13.97 -19.34
N LYS A 590 -17.03 15.14 -19.94
CA LYS A 590 -16.06 16.13 -19.39
C LYS A 590 -16.38 16.56 -17.94
N CYS A 591 -17.67 16.68 -17.60
CA CYS A 591 -18.13 17.05 -16.25
C CYS A 591 -17.77 15.99 -15.19
N THR A 592 -18.00 14.71 -15.46
CA THR A 592 -17.67 13.61 -14.54
C THR A 592 -16.17 13.52 -14.28
N LYS A 593 -15.34 13.73 -15.32
CA LYS A 593 -13.88 13.77 -15.18
C LYS A 593 -13.41 14.89 -14.26
N PHE A 594 -13.99 16.09 -14.42
CA PHE A 594 -13.69 17.24 -13.58
C PHE A 594 -14.11 16.99 -12.11
N LEU A 595 -15.33 16.48 -11.88
CA LEU A 595 -15.83 16.19 -10.53
C LEU A 595 -14.98 15.14 -9.81
N LEU A 596 -14.63 14.04 -10.48
CA LEU A 596 -13.77 12.99 -9.90
C LEU A 596 -12.37 13.53 -9.59
N CYS A 597 -11.80 14.37 -10.47
CA CYS A 597 -10.52 15.02 -10.21
C CYS A 597 -10.58 15.91 -8.96
N CYS A 598 -11.62 16.72 -8.83
CA CYS A 598 -11.85 17.57 -7.66
C CYS A 598 -12.00 16.76 -6.36
N LEU A 599 -12.86 15.72 -6.37
CA LEU A 599 -13.06 14.85 -5.22
C LEU A 599 -11.78 14.10 -4.80
N LYS A 600 -11.00 13.59 -5.76
CA LYS A 600 -9.70 12.96 -5.48
C LYS A 600 -8.75 13.92 -4.78
N CYS A 601 -8.66 15.16 -5.26
CA CYS A 601 -7.84 16.20 -4.63
C CYS A 601 -8.33 16.52 -3.21
N CYS A 602 -9.63 16.74 -3.02
CA CYS A 602 -10.23 17.04 -1.71
C CYS A 602 -10.01 15.92 -0.69
N PHE A 603 -10.24 14.66 -1.07
CA PHE A 603 -10.03 13.52 -0.16
C PHE A 603 -8.55 13.24 0.10
N TRP A 604 -7.67 13.55 -0.85
CA TRP A 604 -6.23 13.53 -0.60
C TRP A 604 -5.81 14.58 0.44
N CYS A 605 -6.32 15.81 0.31
CA CYS A 605 -6.12 16.87 1.30
C CYS A 605 -6.70 16.50 2.67
N LEU A 606 -7.91 15.93 2.70
CA LEU A 606 -8.56 15.47 3.93
C LEU A 606 -7.76 14.37 4.62
N GLU A 607 -7.26 13.37 3.89
CA GLU A 607 -6.41 12.31 4.45
C GLU A 607 -5.16 12.91 5.11
N LYS A 608 -4.52 13.88 4.46
CA LYS A 608 -3.34 14.57 5.01
C LYS A 608 -3.67 15.37 6.27
N PHE A 609 -4.79 16.08 6.26
CA PHE A 609 -5.26 16.85 7.41
C PHE A 609 -5.61 15.95 8.60
N VAL A 610 -6.36 14.86 8.37
CA VAL A 610 -6.73 13.89 9.42
C VAL A 610 -5.48 13.22 9.99
N LYS A 611 -4.50 12.85 9.15
CA LYS A 611 -3.20 12.31 9.62
C LYS A 611 -2.47 13.29 10.52
N PHE A 612 -2.43 14.57 10.13
CA PHE A 612 -1.83 15.63 10.95
C PHE A 612 -2.56 15.79 12.29
N LEU A 613 -3.89 15.87 12.28
CA LEU A 613 -4.68 16.04 13.49
C LEU A 613 -4.55 14.84 14.42
N ASN A 614 -4.68 13.61 13.90
CA ASN A 614 -4.53 12.38 14.68
C ASN A 614 -3.16 12.31 15.37
N ARG A 615 -2.08 12.58 14.63
CA ARG A 615 -0.71 12.55 15.17
C ARG A 615 -0.55 13.48 16.37
N ASN A 616 -1.03 14.72 16.27
CA ASN A 616 -0.95 15.69 17.34
C ASN A 616 -1.93 15.39 18.50
N ALA A 617 -3.12 14.88 18.19
CA ALA A 617 -4.09 14.44 19.19
C ALA A 617 -3.52 13.31 20.05
N TYR A 618 -2.87 12.30 19.46
CA TYR A 618 -2.25 11.22 20.20
C TYR A 618 -1.14 11.71 21.13
N ILE A 619 -0.37 12.73 20.75
CA ILE A 619 0.61 13.35 21.64
C ILE A 619 -0.10 13.95 22.87
N MET A 620 -1.18 14.70 22.68
CA MET A 620 -1.94 15.29 23.77
C MET A 620 -2.66 14.26 24.65
N VAL A 621 -3.17 13.17 24.08
CA VAL A 621 -3.72 12.03 24.84
C VAL A 621 -2.61 11.39 25.69
N ALA A 622 -1.41 11.22 25.13
CA ALA A 622 -0.28 10.65 25.85
C ALA A 622 0.14 11.53 27.04
N ILE A 623 0.07 12.86 26.92
CA ILE A 623 0.42 13.80 27.99
C ILE A 623 -0.70 13.88 29.04
N HIS A 624 -1.94 14.17 28.65
CA HIS A 624 -3.02 14.49 29.60
C HIS A 624 -3.94 13.33 29.95
N GLY A 625 -3.92 12.24 29.18
CA GLY A 625 -4.84 11.12 29.39
C GLY A 625 -6.32 11.46 29.19
N ARG A 626 -6.63 12.49 28.40
CA ARG A 626 -8.00 12.87 28.03
C ARG A 626 -8.48 12.08 26.80
N ASN A 627 -9.78 12.13 26.53
CA ASN A 627 -10.38 11.51 25.34
C ASN A 627 -9.90 12.15 24.03
N PHE A 628 -10.10 11.45 22.92
CA PHE A 628 -9.52 11.84 21.63
C PHE A 628 -9.98 13.22 21.15
N CYS A 629 -11.28 13.52 21.15
CA CYS A 629 -11.77 14.83 20.67
C CYS A 629 -11.23 16.00 21.51
N ALA A 630 -11.22 15.87 22.84
CA ALA A 630 -10.70 16.92 23.72
C ALA A 630 -9.21 17.15 23.45
N SER A 631 -8.43 16.08 23.35
CA SER A 631 -7.00 16.16 23.03
C SER A 631 -6.73 16.69 21.61
N ALA A 632 -7.57 16.34 20.63
CA ALA A 632 -7.46 16.84 19.26
C ALA A 632 -7.75 18.36 19.20
N ARG A 633 -8.77 18.83 19.93
CA ARG A 633 -9.09 20.25 20.06
C ARG A 633 -7.95 21.01 20.75
N ASP A 634 -7.46 20.50 21.88
CA ASP A 634 -6.38 21.11 22.64
C ASP A 634 -5.10 21.20 21.78
N ALA A 635 -4.75 20.13 21.06
CA ALA A 635 -3.62 20.10 20.13
C ALA A 635 -3.78 21.13 19.01
N PHE A 636 -4.95 21.13 18.35
CA PHE A 636 -5.21 22.03 17.23
C PHE A 636 -5.16 23.49 17.65
N MET A 637 -5.79 23.84 18.78
CA MET A 637 -5.78 25.21 19.32
C MET A 637 -4.37 25.68 19.68
N LEU A 638 -3.57 24.84 20.35
CA LEU A 638 -2.18 25.15 20.70
C LEU A 638 -1.31 25.42 19.46
N LEU A 639 -1.51 24.62 18.41
CA LEU A 639 -0.78 24.76 17.14
C LEU A 639 -1.23 25.98 16.35
N MET A 640 -2.53 26.28 16.30
CA MET A 640 -3.07 27.43 15.57
C MET A 640 -2.59 28.77 16.15
N ARG A 641 -2.48 28.89 17.49
CA ARG A 641 -1.90 30.09 18.13
C ARG A 641 -0.43 30.31 17.75
N ASN A 642 0.29 29.25 17.41
CA ASN A 642 1.71 29.26 17.08
C ASN A 642 1.98 28.90 15.60
N ILE A 643 1.01 29.08 14.71
CA ILE A 643 0.99 28.48 13.37
C ILE A 643 2.23 28.77 12.52
N ILE A 644 2.76 30.00 12.54
CA ILE A 644 3.95 30.38 11.76
C ILE A 644 5.19 29.62 12.27
N ARG A 645 5.32 29.47 13.58
CA ARG A 645 6.45 28.76 14.20
C ARG A 645 6.32 27.26 13.92
N VAL A 646 5.12 26.71 14.06
CA VAL A 646 4.79 25.31 13.82
C VAL A 646 5.09 24.94 12.37
N ALA A 647 4.44 25.62 11.42
CA ALA A 647 4.50 25.25 10.00
C ALA A 647 5.93 25.30 9.46
N VAL A 648 6.74 26.27 9.89
CA VAL A 648 8.10 26.39 9.36
C VAL A 648 9.07 25.40 10.02
N VAL A 649 8.95 25.15 11.33
CA VAL A 649 9.82 24.21 12.05
C VAL A 649 9.53 22.76 11.63
N ASP A 650 8.26 22.39 11.50
CA ASP A 650 7.81 21.08 11.03
C ASP A 650 8.39 20.78 9.63
N LYS A 651 8.19 21.69 8.67
CA LYS A 651 8.69 21.51 7.29
C LYS A 651 10.20 21.44 7.19
N VAL A 652 10.93 22.24 7.97
CA VAL A 652 12.40 22.19 7.98
C VAL A 652 12.89 20.88 8.57
N THR A 653 12.30 20.43 9.67
CA THR A 653 12.69 19.16 10.32
C THR A 653 12.43 17.98 9.38
N ASP A 654 11.23 17.93 8.79
CA ASP A 654 10.86 16.88 7.82
C ASP A 654 11.83 16.85 6.63
N PHE A 655 12.21 18.02 6.11
CA PHE A 655 13.19 18.13 5.03
C PHE A 655 14.57 17.60 5.45
N LEU A 656 15.08 17.98 6.62
CA LEU A 656 16.38 17.51 7.11
C LEU A 656 16.40 16.00 7.35
N LEU A 657 15.33 15.45 7.94
CA LEU A 657 15.19 14.01 8.13
C LEU A 657 15.01 13.28 6.80
N PHE A 658 14.38 13.91 5.79
CA PHE A 658 14.28 13.37 4.44
C PHE A 658 15.64 13.30 3.74
N LEU A 659 16.47 14.34 3.85
CA LEU A 659 17.85 14.31 3.33
C LEU A 659 18.66 13.17 3.96
N GLY A 660 18.53 12.95 5.26
CA GLY A 660 19.16 11.82 5.94
C GLY A 660 18.72 10.45 5.41
N LYS A 661 17.41 10.27 5.13
CA LYS A 661 16.89 9.04 4.51
C LYS A 661 17.47 8.84 3.10
N LEU A 662 17.49 9.89 2.27
CA LEU A 662 18.05 9.82 0.92
C LEU A 662 19.54 9.47 0.95
N LEU A 663 20.29 9.98 1.92
CA LEU A 663 21.70 9.66 2.09
C LEU A 663 21.93 8.17 2.35
N VAL A 664 21.20 7.59 3.31
CA VAL A 664 21.31 6.16 3.64
C VAL A 664 20.95 5.30 2.42
N VAL A 665 19.85 5.62 1.75
CA VAL A 665 19.37 4.90 0.57
C VAL A 665 20.35 5.04 -0.60
N GLY A 666 20.91 6.24 -0.79
CA GLY A 666 21.90 6.53 -1.83
C GLY A 666 23.18 5.72 -1.62
N LEU A 667 23.73 5.68 -0.40
CA LEU A 667 24.93 4.90 -0.09
C LEU A 667 24.71 3.40 -0.33
N VAL A 668 23.58 2.86 0.12
CA VAL A 668 23.22 1.45 -0.10
C VAL A 668 22.98 1.17 -1.59
N GLY A 669 22.32 2.08 -2.31
CA GLY A 669 22.06 1.96 -3.73
C GLY A 669 23.33 1.99 -4.59
N VAL A 670 24.27 2.87 -4.27
CA VAL A 670 25.58 2.94 -4.94
C VAL A 670 26.37 1.66 -4.69
N PHE A 671 26.42 1.18 -3.44
CA PHE A 671 27.06 -0.09 -3.10
C PHE A 671 26.42 -1.27 -3.85
N ALA A 672 25.09 -1.36 -3.84
CA ALA A 672 24.34 -2.40 -4.56
C ALA A 672 24.59 -2.34 -6.07
N PHE A 673 24.65 -1.14 -6.66
CA PHE A 673 24.96 -0.96 -8.07
C PHE A 673 26.36 -1.49 -8.42
N PHE A 674 27.40 -1.11 -7.68
CA PHE A 674 28.75 -1.60 -7.94
C PHE A 674 28.90 -3.11 -7.72
N PHE A 675 28.16 -3.67 -6.75
CA PHE A 675 28.17 -5.11 -6.49
C PHE A 675 27.47 -5.92 -7.58
N PHE A 676 26.22 -5.61 -7.91
CA PHE A 676 25.43 -6.38 -8.89
C PHE A 676 25.79 -6.08 -10.35
N SER A 677 26.42 -4.94 -10.66
CA SER A 677 26.87 -4.64 -12.02
C SER A 677 28.16 -5.35 -12.42
N GLY A 678 28.89 -5.96 -11.47
CA GLY A 678 30.16 -6.65 -11.74
C GLY A 678 31.29 -5.76 -12.25
N ARG A 679 31.11 -4.42 -12.26
CA ARG A 679 32.10 -3.47 -12.82
C ARG A 679 33.38 -3.34 -12.00
N VAL A 680 33.39 -3.86 -10.77
CA VAL A 680 34.55 -3.85 -9.88
C VAL A 680 35.16 -5.25 -9.87
N LYS A 681 36.42 -5.36 -10.31
CA LYS A 681 37.19 -6.63 -10.39
C LYS A 681 37.21 -7.41 -9.06
N ALA A 682 37.01 -6.74 -7.92
CA ALA A 682 36.95 -7.36 -6.60
C ALA A 682 35.72 -8.28 -6.38
N PHE A 683 34.64 -8.11 -7.14
CA PHE A 683 33.37 -8.84 -6.93
C PHE A 683 32.94 -9.69 -8.14
N GLU A 684 33.73 -9.71 -9.21
CA GLU A 684 33.42 -10.39 -10.48
C GLU A 684 33.15 -11.89 -10.31
N ASN A 685 33.88 -12.57 -9.41
CA ASN A 685 33.71 -14.01 -9.15
C ASN A 685 32.64 -14.34 -8.09
N THR A 686 32.08 -13.33 -7.43
CA THR A 686 31.12 -13.50 -6.31
C THR A 686 29.71 -13.04 -6.69
N ALA A 687 29.59 -12.14 -7.68
CA ALA A 687 28.31 -11.63 -8.14
C ALA A 687 27.54 -12.71 -8.93
N PRO A 688 26.24 -12.92 -8.65
CA PRO A 688 25.42 -13.87 -9.41
C PRO A 688 25.18 -13.36 -10.84
N HIS A 689 25.13 -14.29 -11.81
CA HIS A 689 24.71 -13.99 -13.17
C HIS A 689 23.18 -13.79 -13.22
N LEU A 690 22.75 -12.54 -13.35
CA LEU A 690 21.33 -12.15 -13.33
C LEU A 690 20.86 -11.76 -14.73
N HIS A 691 19.61 -12.09 -15.07
CA HIS A 691 18.96 -11.59 -16.29
C HIS A 691 18.74 -10.08 -16.21
N TYR A 692 18.31 -9.59 -15.05
CA TYR A 692 18.05 -8.18 -14.79
C TYR A 692 18.72 -7.72 -13.49
N TYR A 693 20.01 -7.35 -13.57
CA TYR A 693 20.78 -6.89 -12.40
C TYR A 693 20.18 -5.66 -11.68
N TRP A 694 19.36 -4.85 -12.35
CA TRP A 694 18.68 -3.68 -11.76
C TRP A 694 17.57 -4.07 -10.77
N VAL A 695 17.02 -5.29 -10.86
CA VAL A 695 15.90 -5.74 -10.03
C VAL A 695 16.32 -5.94 -8.55
N PRO A 696 17.41 -6.67 -8.24
CA PRO A 696 17.95 -6.73 -6.89
C PRO A 696 18.37 -5.35 -6.34
N ILE A 697 18.95 -4.50 -7.18
CA ILE A 697 19.32 -3.13 -6.81
C ILE A 697 18.09 -2.33 -6.38
N LEU A 698 17.04 -2.32 -7.22
CA LEU A 698 15.79 -1.63 -6.91
C LEU A 698 15.17 -2.15 -5.62
N THR A 699 15.20 -3.47 -5.40
CA THR A 699 14.68 -4.09 -4.18
C THR A 699 15.49 -3.66 -2.94
N ALA A 700 16.81 -3.66 -3.03
CA ALA A 700 17.68 -3.19 -1.95
C ALA A 700 17.48 -1.69 -1.66
N VAL A 701 17.30 -0.86 -2.69
CA VAL A 701 16.99 0.57 -2.56
C VAL A 701 15.63 0.78 -1.89
N ILE A 702 14.58 0.07 -2.31
CA ILE A 702 13.24 0.17 -1.71
C ILE A 702 13.27 -0.33 -0.26
N GLY A 703 13.89 -1.49 -0.01
CA GLY A 703 13.98 -2.05 1.33
C GLY A 703 14.80 -1.18 2.28
N SER A 704 15.93 -0.63 1.83
CA SER A 704 16.72 0.32 2.63
C SER A 704 15.95 1.61 2.91
N TYR A 705 15.12 2.10 1.98
CA TYR A 705 14.24 3.24 2.22
C TYR A 705 13.19 2.93 3.30
N LEU A 706 12.58 1.74 3.30
CA LEU A 706 11.63 1.32 4.33
C LEU A 706 12.28 1.24 5.71
N ILE A 707 13.49 0.68 5.78
CA ILE A 707 14.28 0.60 7.01
C ILE A 707 14.62 2.01 7.53
N ALA A 708 15.21 2.86 6.68
CA ALA A 708 15.52 4.24 7.03
C ALA A 708 14.27 5.01 7.44
N HIS A 709 13.15 4.85 6.73
CA HIS A 709 11.88 5.46 7.09
C HIS A 709 11.42 5.05 8.49
N GLY A 710 11.51 3.77 8.84
CA GLY A 710 11.18 3.26 10.18
C GLY A 710 12.00 3.94 11.27
N PHE A 711 13.32 3.97 11.14
CA PHE A 711 14.23 4.58 12.12
C PHE A 711 14.03 6.10 12.26
N PHE A 712 13.97 6.82 11.14
CA PHE A 712 13.77 8.27 11.15
C PHE A 712 12.35 8.66 11.59
N SER A 713 11.36 7.76 11.48
CA SER A 713 10.00 8.05 12.00
C SER A 713 9.98 8.18 13.53
N VAL A 714 10.83 7.44 14.25
CA VAL A 714 11.02 7.61 15.71
C VAL A 714 11.52 9.00 16.03
N TYR A 715 12.49 9.46 15.24
CA TYR A 715 13.06 10.79 15.37
C TYR A 715 12.03 11.88 15.11
N ALA A 716 11.26 11.75 14.04
CA ALA A 716 10.18 12.68 13.71
C ALA A 716 9.12 12.71 14.84
N MET A 717 8.74 11.57 15.41
CA MET A 717 7.84 11.53 16.56
C MET A 717 8.44 12.19 17.81
N CYS A 718 9.74 12.03 18.03
CA CYS A 718 10.44 12.70 19.13
C CYS A 718 10.39 14.22 18.97
N VAL A 719 10.78 14.73 17.79
CA VAL A 719 10.77 16.18 17.52
C VAL A 719 9.38 16.76 17.72
N ASP A 720 8.34 16.15 17.15
CA ASP A 720 6.96 16.64 17.29
C ASP A 720 6.50 16.66 18.75
N THR A 721 6.81 15.60 19.50
CA THR A 721 6.42 15.52 20.91
C THR A 721 7.10 16.59 21.74
N LEU A 722 8.43 16.74 21.59
CA LEU A 722 9.19 17.77 22.31
C LEU A 722 8.75 19.17 21.88
N PHE A 723 8.44 19.37 20.60
CA PHE A 723 7.96 20.64 20.09
C PHE A 723 6.59 21.01 20.69
N LEU A 724 5.65 20.07 20.78
CA LEU A 724 4.35 20.31 21.39
C LEU A 724 4.48 20.56 22.90
N CYS A 725 5.33 19.80 23.60
CA CYS A 725 5.64 20.04 25.01
C CYS A 725 6.26 21.43 25.22
N PHE A 726 7.13 21.85 24.30
CA PHE A 726 7.74 23.18 24.31
C PHE A 726 6.72 24.30 24.08
N LEU A 727 5.76 24.13 23.17
CA LEU A 727 4.70 25.13 22.98
C LEU A 727 3.83 25.25 24.23
N GLU A 728 3.53 24.14 24.89
CA GLU A 728 2.80 24.15 26.15
C GLU A 728 3.61 24.75 27.32
N ASP A 729 4.91 24.48 27.38
CA ASP A 729 5.84 25.09 28.35
C ASP A 729 5.88 26.61 28.20
N LEU A 730 5.81 27.13 26.97
CA LEU A 730 5.72 28.57 26.69
C LEU A 730 4.43 29.23 27.18
N GLU A 731 3.32 28.49 27.21
CA GLU A 731 2.04 29.01 27.72
C GLU A 731 2.01 28.95 29.26
N ARG A 732 2.53 27.87 29.86
CA ARG A 732 2.45 27.63 31.30
C ARG A 732 3.48 28.40 32.12
N ASN A 733 4.69 28.58 31.60
CA ASN A 733 5.82 29.13 32.33
C ASN A 733 6.20 30.53 31.81
N ASP A 734 6.61 31.40 32.72
CA ASP A 734 7.00 32.79 32.41
C ASP A 734 8.50 33.06 32.65
N GLY A 735 9.22 32.05 33.16
CA GLY A 735 10.63 32.13 33.49
C GLY A 735 10.92 32.69 34.88
N SER A 736 9.92 32.93 35.73
CA SER A 736 10.14 33.26 37.15
C SER A 736 10.81 32.09 37.92
N PRO A 737 11.39 32.33 39.10
CA PRO A 737 11.92 31.26 39.96
C PRO A 737 10.86 30.20 40.31
N GLU A 738 9.60 30.61 40.44
CA GLU A 738 8.45 29.73 40.70
C GLU A 738 7.98 28.98 39.43
N ARG A 739 8.16 29.57 38.25
CA ARG A 739 7.70 29.02 36.95
C ARG A 739 8.81 29.04 35.89
N PRO A 740 9.91 28.30 36.09
CA PRO A 740 11.03 28.30 35.17
C PRO A 740 10.67 27.60 33.85
N TYR A 741 11.19 28.10 32.73
CA TYR A 741 11.12 27.35 31.48
C TYR A 741 11.94 26.06 31.59
N LEU A 742 11.32 24.93 31.26
CA LEU A 742 11.96 23.59 31.24
C LEU A 742 12.69 23.33 29.92
N MET A 743 12.37 24.10 28.88
CA MET A 743 13.01 24.00 27.58
C MET A 743 14.54 24.22 27.65
N PRO A 744 15.29 23.62 26.73
CA PRO A 744 16.76 23.64 26.75
C PRO A 744 17.35 25.05 26.53
N GLU A 745 18.51 25.29 27.13
CA GLU A 745 19.16 26.61 27.17
C GLU A 745 19.48 27.16 25.77
N SER A 746 19.85 26.29 24.84
CA SER A 746 20.09 26.63 23.43
C SER A 746 18.84 27.23 22.76
N LEU A 747 17.68 26.64 23.01
CA LEU A 747 16.41 27.08 22.46
C LEU A 747 15.91 28.37 23.14
N ARG A 748 16.08 28.48 24.46
CA ARG A 748 15.86 29.73 25.22
C ARG A 748 16.63 30.91 24.64
N LYS A 749 17.94 30.72 24.38
CA LYS A 749 18.80 31.73 23.78
C LYS A 749 18.31 32.16 22.39
N ILE A 750 17.90 31.21 21.55
CA ILE A 750 17.37 31.50 20.21
C ILE A 750 16.05 32.30 20.26
N LEU A 751 15.20 32.01 21.24
CA LEU A 751 13.90 32.68 21.44
C LEU A 751 13.98 33.96 22.28
N LYS A 752 15.19 34.34 22.73
CA LYS A 752 15.42 35.45 23.66
C LYS A 752 14.58 35.34 24.95
N LYS A 753 14.33 34.12 25.42
CA LYS A 753 13.68 33.84 26.71
C LYS A 753 14.74 33.43 27.73
N LYS A 754 14.63 33.95 28.96
CA LYS A 754 15.54 33.63 30.06
C LYS A 754 14.72 33.28 31.30
N ASN A 755 15.21 32.34 32.10
CA ASN A 755 14.72 32.21 33.46
C ASN A 755 15.35 33.38 34.25
N LYS A 756 14.51 34.15 34.93
CA LYS A 756 14.90 35.18 35.87
C LYS A 756 15.57 34.46 37.05
N THR A 757 16.84 34.74 37.27
CA THR A 757 17.52 34.36 38.51
C THR A 757 16.96 35.21 39.64
N ASP A 758 16.81 34.60 40.81
CA ASP A 758 16.43 35.31 42.02
C ASP A 758 17.40 36.48 42.26
N PRO A 759 16.95 37.69 42.65
CA PRO A 759 17.86 38.80 42.97
C PRO A 759 18.75 38.58 44.21
N ALA A 760 18.77 37.37 44.78
CA ALA A 760 19.47 37.01 46.03
C ALA A 760 20.64 36.02 45.84
N GLN A 761 21.20 35.87 44.63
CA GLN A 761 22.43 35.11 44.38
C GLN A 761 23.47 35.90 43.59
#